data_AF-A0AAV6GLP2-F1
#
_entry.id   AF-A0AAV6GLP2-F1
#
_cell.length_a   1.000
_cell.length_b   1.000
_cell.length_c   1.000
_cell.angle_alpha   90.00
_cell.angle_beta   90.00
_cell.angle_gamma   90.00
#
_symmetry.space_group_name_H-M   'P 1'
#
loop_
_entity.id
_entity.type
_entity.pdbx_description
1 polymer ?
#
loop_
_entity_poly.entity_id
_entity_poly.type
_entity_poly.pdbx_seq_one_letter_code
_entity_poly.pdbx_strand_id
1 'polypeptide(L)'
;MMEWSMEAATTFEELADLEMRLLQDGLRPNAEPVERLLHLWRLCLRTEGSMNAARLEVKALQEAHDRENMEVQKKLDQVRVLIAKQNSFNVKLEEENQQLHAQLKQLHLDKEAEKMEVAELLDQGGLCEIILSSPSEQVAYLLVERASLLERLQALDVEKSPSLMAADPAAVFKDGMDKSSGVEPSEDCGAERLNLERDLDEASRRLSMAHKEIRRLTDELESAHMTQKAYETKLQEVEFLKQEVERLRLYDVSELQKARELNERLDNEMRILREQVRSVDNERMLLLALLDKKMMEGAEAEDEEHPLISLPKVEKVEISVQAVDDDMESVHERCLKDLKEKDVELRRLQTCTQQLQKELSQLQLQRDQAQQLLGEQEQNHRSTVEDLKKELEFLESMVKHAQVENQNPLIDDYKVLTKAESVLQQKDEQCAEMLEILHHNMALLNTAEADVLSGKEKITELEKLNAELDHKNQQVLAELQEALARVSELERNCESKSAELQKLLEKSRELQLHLDTEQNMHHQSQQDQESLLQQKAEECAEMRGTLENISGLLHTAETEVLSEKEKITELEKLNAELDHKNQQVFAELQEALARVYKLENNRESQSAELQKIQEKSRELQHHLDTKQNMHHQGQQELDELHMELKLEKDRVFAKEKELQELQKQLQQTTIDFEKLQKDAKGWSDALHNQQGEVDDFMEQRRLWLQREGELQQAVETLGKLEDTHNKSAEQLLELQGEVRNLALELELVRAENEQLKNEAKDMDVDLATLRAQAQEAEKQRQLWLYCKKKMEQQIKALQDKQASMTLSEKDFQCQVLDLKAKLAATQMNEQTTKLELQSYLGEHDQLLASQNEVLVLKEELKKLLDEKAKVLNKYNEKKEHFMDKFCAAKLFYTKEMLWRDDKIQELQRNCDFLTKQVGKVKETTMKMDEVNSKLLKENHEFQCELLKEKEDQNETLNILKKYKLRIEHLEKMNKMMENEQLWNHSQITRYPFPHAALGKSPSATNQSALPGGDTKRDLLDMIQNTQTTIQSEYQDVSPAQSLTHRHTYEIGYLNLTPPFSPPRRQMQAESSRVGSEEVPQADRRSCLTERFL
;
A
#
# COMPACT_ATOMS: atom_id res chain seq x y z
N MET A 1 -78.10 -30.72 -6.52
CA MET A 1 -78.62 -29.75 -7.53
C MET A 1 -77.81 -28.46 -7.52
N MET A 2 -77.51 -27.83 -6.37
CA MET A 2 -76.58 -26.69 -6.31
C MET A 2 -75.14 -27.06 -6.70
N GLU A 3 -74.59 -28.19 -6.23
CA GLU A 3 -73.22 -28.62 -6.58
C GLU A 3 -73.04 -28.78 -8.10
N TRP A 4 -73.97 -29.48 -8.77
CA TRP A 4 -73.98 -29.61 -10.24
C TRP A 4 -74.10 -28.27 -10.97
N SER A 5 -74.68 -27.24 -10.33
CA SER A 5 -74.75 -25.88 -10.90
C SER A 5 -73.44 -25.09 -10.71
N MET A 6 -72.63 -25.42 -9.70
CA MET A 6 -71.30 -24.83 -9.53
C MET A 6 -70.28 -25.50 -10.45
N GLU A 7 -70.28 -26.83 -10.54
CA GLU A 7 -69.42 -27.58 -11.48
C GLU A 7 -69.73 -27.21 -12.95
N ALA A 8 -71.00 -26.97 -13.29
CA ALA A 8 -71.40 -26.50 -14.61
C ALA A 8 -71.02 -25.03 -14.89
N ALA A 9 -70.84 -24.21 -13.86
CA ALA A 9 -70.41 -22.82 -14.00
C ALA A 9 -68.88 -22.73 -14.20
N THR A 10 -68.09 -23.44 -13.39
CA THR A 10 -66.62 -23.45 -13.51
C THR A 10 -66.18 -24.05 -14.84
N THR A 11 -66.82 -25.13 -15.29
CA THR A 11 -66.51 -25.72 -16.61
C THR A 11 -66.87 -24.81 -17.78
N PHE A 12 -67.83 -23.90 -17.63
CA PHE A 12 -68.15 -22.91 -18.65
C PHE A 12 -67.11 -21.78 -18.72
N GLU A 13 -66.61 -21.32 -17.56
CA GLU A 13 -65.49 -20.36 -17.48
C GLU A 13 -64.20 -20.96 -18.06
N GLU A 14 -63.85 -22.20 -17.69
CA GLU A 14 -62.68 -22.92 -18.23
C GLU A 14 -62.75 -23.08 -19.76
N LEU A 15 -63.94 -23.37 -20.32
CA LEU A 15 -64.15 -23.47 -21.77
C LEU A 15 -64.03 -22.10 -22.46
N ALA A 16 -64.53 -21.02 -21.84
CA ALA A 16 -64.38 -19.67 -22.36
C ALA A 16 -62.91 -19.21 -22.38
N ASP A 17 -62.15 -19.51 -21.33
CA ASP A 17 -60.70 -19.23 -21.27
C ASP A 17 -59.91 -20.03 -22.30
N LEU A 18 -60.24 -21.31 -22.51
CA LEU A 18 -59.66 -22.12 -23.57
C LEU A 18 -59.98 -21.57 -24.98
N GLU A 19 -61.20 -21.09 -25.20
CA GLU A 19 -61.60 -20.48 -26.48
C GLU A 19 -60.90 -19.13 -26.72
N MET A 20 -60.78 -18.30 -25.68
CA MET A 20 -59.98 -17.06 -25.70
C MET A 20 -58.51 -17.33 -25.99
N ARG A 21 -57.92 -18.40 -25.42
CA ARG A 21 -56.52 -18.75 -25.65
C ARG A 21 -56.28 -19.32 -27.06
N LEU A 22 -57.22 -20.10 -27.60
CA LEU A 22 -57.18 -20.55 -28.99
C LEU A 22 -57.26 -19.36 -29.97
N LEU A 23 -58.06 -18.34 -29.65
CA LEU A 23 -58.13 -17.09 -30.43
C LEU A 23 -56.82 -16.29 -30.37
N GLN A 24 -56.19 -16.20 -29.19
CA GLN A 24 -54.87 -15.56 -29.03
C GLN A 24 -53.77 -16.30 -29.80
N ASP A 25 -53.82 -17.64 -29.84
CA ASP A 25 -52.92 -18.48 -30.64
C ASP A 25 -53.23 -18.43 -32.17
N GLY A 26 -54.21 -17.62 -32.59
CA GLY A 26 -54.53 -17.34 -34.00
C GLY A 26 -55.48 -18.33 -34.67
N LEU A 27 -56.10 -19.24 -33.92
CA LEU A 27 -57.10 -20.17 -34.48
C LEU A 27 -58.46 -19.48 -34.65
N ARG A 28 -59.08 -19.70 -35.82
CA ARG A 28 -60.39 -19.12 -36.13
C ARG A 28 -61.50 -19.85 -35.35
N PRO A 29 -62.60 -19.16 -34.94
CA PRO A 29 -63.74 -19.79 -34.27
C PRO A 29 -64.29 -21.03 -34.99
N ASN A 30 -64.28 -21.00 -36.32
CA ASN A 30 -64.80 -22.05 -37.21
C ASN A 30 -63.74 -23.07 -37.66
N ALA A 31 -62.57 -23.16 -36.99
CA ALA A 31 -61.57 -24.20 -37.28
C ALA A 31 -62.15 -25.60 -36.99
N GLU A 32 -61.72 -26.63 -37.71
CA GLU A 32 -62.28 -27.97 -37.50
C GLU A 32 -61.95 -28.49 -36.09
N PRO A 33 -62.86 -29.25 -35.44
CA PRO A 33 -62.63 -29.78 -34.09
C PRO A 33 -61.32 -30.56 -33.95
N VAL A 34 -60.90 -31.26 -35.02
CA VAL A 34 -59.63 -32.00 -35.08
C VAL A 34 -58.43 -31.07 -35.04
N GLU A 35 -58.45 -29.93 -35.73
CA GLU A 35 -57.37 -28.94 -35.70
C GLU A 35 -57.26 -28.27 -34.32
N ARG A 36 -58.40 -27.90 -33.72
CA ARG A 36 -58.47 -27.35 -32.35
C ARG A 36 -57.90 -28.33 -31.33
N LEU A 37 -58.29 -29.60 -31.39
CA LEU A 37 -57.78 -30.66 -30.50
C LEU A 37 -56.28 -30.95 -30.71
N LEU A 38 -55.80 -30.99 -31.96
CA LEU A 38 -54.38 -31.19 -32.25
C LEU A 38 -53.52 -30.02 -31.75
N HIS A 39 -54.01 -28.78 -31.83
CA HIS A 39 -53.32 -27.63 -31.27
C HIS A 39 -53.28 -27.67 -29.74
N LEU A 40 -54.42 -27.94 -29.08
CA LEU A 40 -54.46 -28.11 -27.63
C LEU A 40 -53.53 -29.23 -27.17
N TRP A 41 -53.50 -30.38 -27.85
CA TRP A 41 -52.58 -31.47 -27.54
C TRP A 41 -51.10 -31.07 -27.67
N ARG A 42 -50.74 -30.35 -28.74
CA ARG A 42 -49.39 -29.77 -28.92
C ARG A 42 -49.07 -28.70 -27.89
N LEU A 43 -50.05 -27.97 -27.38
CA LEU A 43 -49.88 -27.00 -26.30
C LEU A 43 -49.61 -27.75 -24.98
N CYS A 44 -50.44 -28.73 -24.63
CA CYS A 44 -50.25 -29.59 -23.45
C CYS A 44 -48.89 -30.29 -23.42
N LEU A 45 -48.45 -30.89 -24.53
CA LEU A 45 -47.12 -31.52 -24.60
C LEU A 45 -45.98 -30.51 -24.45
N ARG A 46 -46.13 -29.28 -24.94
CA ARG A 46 -45.14 -28.22 -24.77
C ARG A 46 -45.13 -27.66 -23.34
N THR A 47 -46.29 -27.48 -22.71
CA THR A 47 -46.37 -27.05 -21.31
C THR A 47 -45.88 -28.13 -20.36
N GLU A 48 -46.17 -29.41 -20.61
CA GLU A 48 -45.64 -30.54 -19.86
C GLU A 48 -44.11 -30.66 -20.02
N GLY A 49 -43.59 -30.55 -21.23
CA GLY A 49 -42.15 -30.52 -21.49
C GLY A 49 -41.46 -29.35 -20.79
N SER A 50 -42.04 -28.15 -20.85
CA SER A 50 -41.55 -26.95 -20.17
C SER A 50 -41.59 -27.09 -18.64
N MET A 51 -42.69 -27.61 -18.09
CA MET A 51 -42.84 -27.88 -16.65
C MET A 51 -41.83 -28.92 -16.16
N ASN A 52 -41.57 -29.98 -16.94
CA ASN A 52 -40.58 -31.00 -16.60
C ASN A 52 -39.14 -30.43 -16.69
N ALA A 53 -38.85 -29.58 -17.68
CA ALA A 53 -37.57 -28.88 -17.76
C ALA A 53 -37.35 -27.94 -16.55
N ALA A 54 -38.34 -27.10 -16.23
CA ALA A 54 -38.30 -26.22 -15.06
C ALA A 54 -38.19 -27.00 -13.73
N ARG A 55 -38.81 -28.19 -13.65
CA ARG A 55 -38.69 -29.08 -12.47
C ARG A 55 -37.30 -29.70 -12.33
N LEU A 56 -36.62 -30.00 -13.44
CA LEU A 56 -35.23 -30.45 -13.43
C LEU A 56 -34.26 -29.30 -13.09
N GLU A 57 -34.53 -28.10 -13.61
CA GLU A 57 -33.77 -26.88 -13.30
C GLU A 57 -33.89 -26.51 -11.81
N VAL A 58 -35.10 -26.51 -11.24
CA VAL A 58 -35.31 -26.30 -9.80
C VAL A 58 -34.56 -27.33 -8.95
N LYS A 59 -34.55 -28.62 -9.36
CA LYS A 59 -33.74 -29.64 -8.66
C LYS A 59 -32.25 -29.36 -8.76
N ALA A 60 -31.74 -29.00 -9.94
CA ALA A 60 -30.33 -28.67 -10.11
C ALA A 60 -29.91 -27.43 -9.29
N LEU A 61 -30.78 -26.44 -9.16
CA LEU A 61 -30.59 -25.28 -8.30
C LEU A 61 -30.65 -25.64 -6.81
N GLN A 62 -31.55 -26.54 -6.39
CA GLN A 62 -31.56 -27.08 -5.03
C GLN A 62 -30.25 -27.83 -4.71
N GLU A 63 -29.82 -28.75 -5.59
CA GLU A 63 -28.54 -29.47 -5.45
C GLU A 63 -27.31 -28.54 -5.50
N ALA A 64 -27.39 -27.38 -6.16
CA ALA A 64 -26.35 -26.35 -6.11
C ALA A 64 -26.37 -25.61 -4.76
N HIS A 65 -27.54 -25.15 -4.31
CA HIS A 65 -27.72 -24.45 -3.04
C HIS A 65 -27.31 -25.32 -1.85
N ASP A 66 -27.66 -26.61 -1.84
CA ASP A 66 -27.25 -27.55 -0.78
C ASP A 66 -25.72 -27.73 -0.74
N ARG A 67 -25.04 -27.73 -1.91
CA ARG A 67 -23.57 -27.77 -1.98
C ARG A 67 -22.93 -26.48 -1.47
N GLU A 68 -23.50 -25.32 -1.81
CA GLU A 68 -23.04 -24.03 -1.29
C GLU A 68 -23.22 -23.95 0.23
N ASN A 69 -24.38 -24.38 0.75
CA ASN A 69 -24.65 -24.45 2.19
C ASN A 69 -23.69 -25.38 2.92
N MET A 70 -23.34 -26.54 2.33
CA MET A 70 -22.33 -27.45 2.91
C MET A 70 -20.93 -26.81 2.97
N GLU A 71 -20.52 -26.08 1.92
CA GLU A 71 -19.21 -25.40 1.91
C GLU A 71 -19.19 -24.16 2.84
N VAL A 72 -20.30 -23.43 2.96
CA VAL A 72 -20.48 -22.36 3.96
C VAL A 72 -20.41 -22.93 5.37
N GLN A 73 -21.11 -24.04 5.66
CA GLN A 73 -21.09 -24.68 6.97
C GLN A 73 -19.68 -25.15 7.33
N LYS A 74 -18.96 -25.77 6.40
CA LYS A 74 -17.56 -26.17 6.55
C LYS A 74 -16.64 -24.99 6.84
N LYS A 75 -16.84 -23.83 6.19
CA LYS A 75 -16.09 -22.59 6.49
C LYS A 75 -16.45 -22.01 7.86
N LEU A 76 -17.73 -22.04 8.25
CA LEU A 76 -18.16 -21.64 9.59
C LEU A 76 -17.54 -22.52 10.68
N ASP A 77 -17.43 -23.83 10.45
CA ASP A 77 -16.78 -24.75 11.39
C ASP A 77 -15.26 -24.52 11.48
N GLN A 78 -14.59 -24.17 10.38
CA GLN A 78 -13.19 -23.69 10.42
C GLN A 78 -13.05 -22.40 11.24
N VAL A 79 -13.96 -21.43 11.07
CA VAL A 79 -13.98 -20.18 11.86
C VAL A 79 -14.24 -20.47 13.35
N ARG A 80 -15.16 -21.38 13.69
CA ARG A 80 -15.39 -21.83 15.08
C ARG A 80 -14.12 -22.41 15.71
N VAL A 81 -13.37 -23.24 14.98
CA VAL A 81 -12.08 -23.79 15.45
C VAL A 81 -11.03 -22.69 15.64
N LEU A 82 -10.98 -21.68 14.76
CA LEU A 82 -10.08 -20.54 14.93
C LEU A 82 -10.45 -19.68 16.16
N ILE A 83 -11.74 -19.42 16.39
CA ILE A 83 -12.22 -18.71 17.59
C ILE A 83 -11.87 -19.52 18.87
N ALA A 84 -12.04 -20.83 18.86
CA ALA A 84 -11.66 -21.68 19.99
C ALA A 84 -10.15 -21.62 20.29
N LYS A 85 -9.30 -21.60 19.25
CA LYS A 85 -7.84 -21.39 19.40
C LYS A 85 -7.50 -19.99 19.92
N GLN A 86 -8.16 -18.95 19.43
CA GLN A 86 -7.98 -17.57 19.90
C GLN A 86 -8.35 -17.44 21.38
N ASN A 87 -9.48 -18.02 21.80
CA ASN A 87 -9.91 -18.01 23.20
C ASN A 87 -8.94 -18.78 24.10
N SER A 88 -8.45 -19.95 23.66
CA SER A 88 -7.42 -20.72 24.38
C SER A 88 -6.12 -19.92 24.54
N PHE A 89 -5.68 -19.21 23.50
CA PHE A 89 -4.50 -18.35 23.56
C PHE A 89 -4.70 -17.14 24.50
N ASN A 90 -5.88 -16.51 24.46
CA ASN A 90 -6.22 -15.41 25.38
C ASN A 90 -6.20 -15.87 26.85
N VAL A 91 -6.73 -17.06 27.15
CA VAL A 91 -6.67 -17.64 28.51
C VAL A 91 -5.23 -17.86 28.95
N LYS A 92 -4.35 -18.42 28.09
CA LYS A 92 -2.92 -18.54 28.41
C LYS A 92 -2.26 -17.20 28.70
N LEU A 93 -2.56 -16.15 27.91
CA LEU A 93 -2.07 -14.79 28.18
C LEU A 93 -2.63 -14.20 29.48
N GLU A 94 -3.88 -14.47 29.84
CA GLU A 94 -4.45 -14.04 31.12
C GLU A 94 -3.79 -14.75 32.30
N GLU A 95 -3.49 -16.05 32.18
CA GLU A 95 -2.75 -16.84 33.17
C GLU A 95 -1.31 -16.34 33.33
N GLU A 96 -0.58 -16.10 32.23
CA GLU A 96 0.77 -15.52 32.24
C GLU A 96 0.78 -14.12 32.88
N ASN A 97 -0.18 -13.25 32.56
CA ASN A 97 -0.30 -11.93 33.19
C ASN A 97 -0.61 -12.04 34.70
N GLN A 98 -1.48 -12.96 35.12
CA GLN A 98 -1.73 -13.23 36.53
C GLN A 98 -0.48 -13.74 37.24
N GLN A 99 0.31 -14.62 36.60
CA GLN A 99 1.57 -15.11 37.14
C GLN A 99 2.61 -13.99 37.28
N LEU A 100 2.76 -13.11 36.26
CA LEU A 100 3.64 -11.95 36.32
C LEU A 100 3.21 -10.96 37.41
N HIS A 101 1.90 -10.72 37.59
CA HIS A 101 1.39 -9.92 38.70
C HIS A 101 1.69 -10.54 40.06
N ALA A 102 1.58 -11.87 40.20
CA ALA A 102 1.95 -12.58 41.42
C ALA A 102 3.47 -12.48 41.71
N GLN A 103 4.32 -12.63 40.68
CA GLN A 103 5.78 -12.46 40.80
C GLN A 103 6.16 -11.02 41.19
N LEU A 104 5.56 -10.01 40.57
CA LEU A 104 5.78 -8.60 40.92
C LEU A 104 5.33 -8.29 42.35
N LYS A 105 4.23 -8.90 42.81
CA LYS A 105 3.78 -8.76 44.20
C LYS A 105 4.75 -9.43 45.18
N GLN A 106 5.29 -10.61 44.84
CA GLN A 106 6.31 -11.27 45.65
C GLN A 106 7.59 -10.42 45.75
N LEU A 107 8.11 -9.93 44.62
CA LEU A 107 9.27 -9.04 44.58
C LEU A 107 9.05 -7.72 45.33
N HIS A 108 7.80 -7.27 45.48
CA HIS A 108 7.49 -6.11 46.32
C HIS A 108 7.60 -6.45 47.81
N LEU A 109 7.03 -7.58 48.23
CA LEU A 109 7.14 -8.08 49.61
C LEU A 109 8.59 -8.37 49.99
N ASP A 110 9.37 -8.98 49.10
CA ASP A 110 10.79 -9.27 49.33
C ASP A 110 11.58 -7.95 49.53
N LYS A 111 11.36 -6.95 48.67
CA LYS A 111 11.96 -5.61 48.84
C LYS A 111 11.49 -4.85 50.08
N GLU A 112 10.27 -5.12 50.55
CA GLU A 112 9.74 -4.52 51.78
C GLU A 112 10.34 -5.20 53.01
N ALA A 113 10.60 -6.52 52.96
CA ALA A 113 11.38 -7.23 53.95
C ALA A 113 12.86 -6.76 53.99
N GLU A 114 13.53 -6.62 52.84
CA GLU A 114 14.88 -6.05 52.74
C GLU A 114 14.95 -4.63 53.35
N LYS A 115 13.95 -3.78 53.09
CA LYS A 115 13.85 -2.45 53.72
C LYS A 115 13.67 -2.52 55.24
N MET A 116 12.87 -3.46 55.74
CA MET A 116 12.69 -3.67 57.17
C MET A 116 13.97 -4.16 57.83
N GLU A 117 14.73 -5.05 57.19
CA GLU A 117 16.05 -5.48 57.66
C GLU A 117 17.06 -4.32 57.68
N VAL A 118 17.13 -3.51 56.61
CA VAL A 118 17.98 -2.30 56.59
C VAL A 118 17.55 -1.29 57.65
N ALA A 119 16.25 -1.09 57.87
CA ALA A 119 15.74 -0.23 58.94
C ALA A 119 16.16 -0.75 60.32
N GLU A 120 16.08 -2.06 60.57
CA GLU A 120 16.51 -2.67 61.83
C GLU A 120 18.03 -2.54 62.03
N LEU A 121 18.84 -2.73 60.99
CA LEU A 121 20.30 -2.53 61.04
C LEU A 121 20.69 -1.08 61.33
N LEU A 122 19.96 -0.10 60.76
CA LEU A 122 20.15 1.32 61.05
C LEU A 122 19.73 1.68 62.48
N ASP A 123 18.64 1.11 62.99
CA ASP A 123 18.18 1.29 64.38
C ASP A 123 19.20 0.72 65.39
N GLN A 124 19.67 -0.51 65.15
CA GLN A 124 20.74 -1.15 65.93
C GLN A 124 22.06 -0.36 65.87
N GLY A 125 22.33 0.33 64.76
CA GLY A 125 23.47 1.23 64.58
C GLY A 125 23.32 2.61 65.26
N GLY A 126 22.16 2.94 65.83
CA GLY A 126 21.87 4.26 66.39
C GLY A 126 21.60 5.35 65.35
N LEU A 127 21.32 4.96 64.10
CA LEU A 127 21.08 5.84 62.94
C LEU A 127 19.58 5.93 62.59
N CYS A 128 18.72 5.91 63.61
CA CYS A 128 17.26 5.89 63.48
C CYS A 128 16.73 7.05 62.62
N GLU A 129 17.40 8.20 62.64
CA GLU A 129 17.00 9.44 61.95
C GLU A 129 16.98 9.32 60.41
N ILE A 130 17.76 8.39 59.82
CA ILE A 130 17.82 8.20 58.36
C ILE A 130 16.96 7.04 57.84
N ILE A 131 16.29 6.27 58.71
CA ILE A 131 15.43 5.13 58.30
C ILE A 131 14.33 5.57 57.32
N LEU A 132 13.77 6.76 57.51
CA LEU A 132 12.70 7.31 56.65
C LEU A 132 13.22 8.03 55.39
N SER A 133 14.54 8.14 55.22
CA SER A 133 15.16 8.74 54.02
C SER A 133 15.18 7.73 52.86
N SER A 134 15.31 8.21 51.62
CA SER A 134 15.46 7.31 50.46
C SER A 134 16.75 6.48 50.55
N PRO A 135 16.83 5.29 49.92
CA PRO A 135 18.05 4.48 49.93
C PRO A 135 19.30 5.23 49.41
N SER A 136 19.11 6.13 48.44
CA SER A 136 20.16 7.04 47.95
C SER A 136 20.64 8.04 49.00
N GLU A 137 19.74 8.59 49.81
CA GLU A 137 20.07 9.51 50.91
C GLU A 137 20.70 8.76 52.09
N GLN A 138 20.21 7.56 52.42
CA GLN A 138 20.82 6.67 53.41
C GLN A 138 22.28 6.35 53.04
N VAL A 139 22.52 5.93 51.78
CA VAL A 139 23.88 5.68 51.27
C VAL A 139 24.73 6.96 51.29
N ALA A 140 24.19 8.11 50.88
CA ALA A 140 24.92 9.38 50.92
C ALA A 140 25.32 9.77 52.35
N TYR A 141 24.41 9.63 53.32
CA TYR A 141 24.68 9.91 54.73
C TYR A 141 25.77 8.99 55.28
N LEU A 142 25.64 7.67 55.07
CA LEU A 142 26.64 6.68 55.49
C LEU A 142 28.03 6.93 54.85
N LEU A 143 28.08 7.40 53.61
CA LEU A 143 29.34 7.78 52.94
C LEU A 143 29.98 9.04 53.56
N VAL A 144 29.18 10.06 53.88
CA VAL A 144 29.65 11.29 54.54
C VAL A 144 30.11 11.01 55.98
N GLU A 145 29.38 10.16 56.71
CA GLU A 145 29.77 9.74 58.06
C GLU A 145 31.05 8.90 58.04
N ARG A 146 31.19 7.97 57.09
CA ARG A 146 32.43 7.21 56.86
C ARG A 146 33.60 8.13 56.53
N ALA A 147 33.42 9.14 55.68
CA ALA A 147 34.47 10.13 55.39
C ALA A 147 34.86 10.91 56.65
N SER A 148 33.87 11.38 57.42
CA SER A 148 34.07 12.11 58.69
C SER A 148 34.73 11.26 59.80
N LEU A 149 34.55 9.94 59.76
CA LEU A 149 35.26 8.99 60.64
C LEU A 149 36.69 8.74 60.16
N LEU A 150 36.91 8.61 58.85
CA LEU A 150 38.25 8.47 58.25
C LEU A 150 39.11 9.72 58.48
N GLU A 151 38.56 10.93 58.34
CA GLU A 151 39.26 12.17 58.66
C GLU A 151 39.65 12.26 60.15
N ARG A 152 38.76 11.83 61.06
CA ARG A 152 39.08 11.75 62.50
C ARG A 152 40.17 10.72 62.81
N LEU A 153 40.17 9.57 62.13
CA LEU A 153 41.24 8.58 62.25
C LEU A 153 42.58 9.09 61.69
N GLN A 154 42.56 9.74 60.53
CA GLN A 154 43.75 10.35 59.93
C GLN A 154 44.31 11.49 60.79
N ALA A 155 43.46 12.31 61.42
CA ALA A 155 43.89 13.33 62.37
C ALA A 155 44.61 12.71 63.60
N LEU A 156 44.15 11.55 64.09
CA LEU A 156 44.79 10.81 65.17
C LEU A 156 46.12 10.14 64.76
N ASP A 157 46.28 9.78 63.49
CA ASP A 157 47.57 9.29 62.94
C ASP A 157 48.58 10.43 62.68
N VAL A 158 48.10 11.62 62.29
CA VAL A 158 48.95 12.82 62.07
C VAL A 158 49.55 13.35 63.38
N GLU A 159 48.91 13.14 64.54
CA GLU A 159 49.52 13.44 65.84
C GLU A 159 50.72 12.54 66.20
N LYS A 160 51.06 11.52 65.37
CA LYS A 160 52.05 10.48 65.71
C LYS A 160 53.31 10.40 64.85
N SER A 161 53.52 11.25 63.84
CA SER A 161 54.70 11.10 62.96
C SER A 161 55.20 12.40 62.27
N PRO A 162 56.49 12.77 62.43
CA PRO A 162 57.08 13.90 61.70
C PRO A 162 58.15 13.52 60.64
N SER A 163 58.12 14.25 59.52
CA SER A 163 59.28 14.72 58.72
C SER A 163 59.92 13.83 57.62
N LEU A 164 60.41 14.55 56.58
CA LEU A 164 61.34 14.18 55.49
C LEU A 164 60.80 13.26 54.36
N MET A 165 61.31 13.28 53.12
CA MET A 165 61.81 14.32 52.18
C MET A 165 62.21 13.59 50.87
N ALA A 166 62.25 14.27 49.72
CA ALA A 166 62.46 13.66 48.40
C ALA A 166 63.94 13.44 48.00
N ALA A 167 64.18 12.52 47.04
CA ALA A 167 65.37 12.53 46.17
C ALA A 167 65.18 11.69 44.88
N ASP A 168 65.39 12.34 43.73
CA ASP A 168 65.82 11.77 42.43
C ASP A 168 67.38 11.69 42.45
N PRO A 169 68.12 10.86 41.66
CA PRO A 169 68.31 11.17 40.22
C PRO A 169 68.75 9.99 39.30
N ALA A 170 68.97 10.26 38.00
CA ALA A 170 69.73 9.37 37.10
C ALA A 170 70.57 10.11 36.03
N ALA A 171 71.87 9.77 35.89
CA ALA A 171 72.71 10.15 34.75
C ALA A 171 74.03 9.33 34.62
N VAL A 172 74.40 9.01 33.36
CA VAL A 172 75.78 9.02 32.80
C VAL A 172 76.73 7.79 32.89
N PHE A 173 76.95 7.18 31.71
CA PHE A 173 78.21 6.70 31.07
C PHE A 173 78.67 5.22 30.98
N LYS A 174 79.51 5.00 29.94
CA LYS A 174 79.98 3.74 29.32
C LYS A 174 81.48 3.45 29.58
N ASP A 175 81.86 2.19 29.33
CA ASP A 175 83.12 1.62 28.75
C ASP A 175 83.52 0.34 29.52
N GLY A 176 84.30 -0.63 29.01
CA GLY A 176 85.01 -0.76 27.73
C GLY A 176 85.53 -2.21 27.57
N MET A 177 86.26 -2.52 26.48
CA MET A 177 86.52 -3.90 26.01
C MET A 177 87.73 -4.65 26.63
N ASP A 178 87.63 -5.98 26.51
CA ASP A 178 88.63 -6.93 25.99
C ASP A 178 89.54 -7.81 26.88
N LYS A 179 89.96 -8.93 26.26
CA LYS A 179 90.38 -10.18 26.90
C LYS A 179 91.91 -10.40 26.98
N SER A 180 92.28 -11.11 28.05
CA SER A 180 93.29 -12.18 28.14
C SER A 180 94.73 -11.97 27.63
N SER A 181 95.70 -12.24 28.53
CA SER A 181 96.82 -13.14 28.20
C SER A 181 97.44 -13.82 29.43
N GLY A 182 97.44 -15.15 29.45
CA GLY A 182 98.51 -15.96 30.05
C GLY A 182 98.39 -16.43 31.52
N VAL A 183 98.74 -17.71 31.69
CA VAL A 183 99.11 -18.44 32.93
C VAL A 183 97.95 -19.12 33.71
N GLU A 184 98.17 -20.41 33.99
CA GLU A 184 97.34 -21.38 34.73
C GLU A 184 97.18 -21.07 36.24
N PRO A 185 96.39 -21.86 37.01
CA PRO A 185 95.28 -22.76 36.66
C PRO A 185 93.97 -22.43 37.42
N SER A 186 92.79 -22.72 36.87
CA SER A 186 91.54 -22.69 37.65
C SER A 186 90.47 -23.64 37.11
N GLU A 187 89.67 -24.21 38.02
CA GLU A 187 88.65 -25.25 37.79
C GLU A 187 87.33 -24.70 37.18
N ASP A 188 87.32 -23.45 36.72
CA ASP A 188 86.13 -22.72 36.24
C ASP A 188 85.58 -23.19 34.88
N CYS A 189 86.40 -23.84 34.06
CA CYS A 189 86.04 -24.20 32.68
C CYS A 189 84.89 -25.23 32.59
N GLY A 190 84.54 -25.89 33.70
CA GLY A 190 83.33 -26.73 33.79
C GLY A 190 82.04 -25.92 33.96
N ALA A 191 82.08 -24.81 34.69
CA ALA A 191 80.90 -24.00 35.00
C ALA A 191 80.39 -23.21 33.78
N GLU A 192 81.30 -22.60 33.01
CA GLU A 192 80.94 -21.92 31.77
C GLU A 192 80.34 -22.89 30.73
N ARG A 193 80.88 -24.11 30.63
CA ARG A 193 80.38 -25.13 29.71
C ARG A 193 78.97 -25.60 30.07
N LEU A 194 78.68 -25.79 31.36
CA LEU A 194 77.34 -26.13 31.86
C LEU A 194 76.34 -24.99 31.68
N ASN A 195 76.77 -23.73 31.85
CA ASN A 195 75.92 -22.57 31.60
C ASN A 195 75.55 -22.47 30.11
N LEU A 196 76.52 -22.64 29.19
CA LEU A 196 76.27 -22.65 27.75
C LEU A 196 75.39 -23.82 27.31
N GLU A 197 75.54 -25.00 27.93
CA GLU A 197 74.70 -26.18 27.66
C GLU A 197 73.24 -25.92 28.12
N ARG A 198 73.06 -25.29 29.29
CA ARG A 198 71.74 -24.86 29.77
C ARG A 198 71.10 -23.78 28.90
N ASP A 199 71.90 -22.84 28.39
CA ASP A 199 71.42 -21.76 27.53
C ASP A 199 71.08 -22.29 26.11
N LEU A 200 71.79 -23.29 25.61
CA LEU A 200 71.45 -24.03 24.39
C LEU A 200 70.17 -24.87 24.55
N ASP A 201 69.99 -25.53 25.69
CA ASP A 201 68.75 -26.22 26.04
C ASP A 201 67.56 -25.26 26.11
N GLU A 202 67.76 -24.10 26.71
CA GLU A 202 66.73 -23.07 26.84
C GLU A 202 66.39 -22.41 25.49
N ALA A 203 67.39 -22.14 24.66
CA ALA A 203 67.18 -21.72 23.27
C ALA A 203 66.42 -22.79 22.47
N SER A 204 66.73 -24.07 22.69
CA SER A 204 66.05 -25.20 22.04
C SER A 204 64.59 -25.34 22.49
N ARG A 205 64.28 -25.10 23.79
CA ARG A 205 62.89 -25.02 24.28
C ARG A 205 62.15 -23.87 23.63
N ARG A 206 62.74 -22.67 23.59
CA ARG A 206 62.12 -21.48 22.97
C ARG A 206 61.86 -21.68 21.48
N LEU A 207 62.80 -22.28 20.75
CA LEU A 207 62.63 -22.64 19.35
C LEU A 207 61.51 -23.69 19.17
N SER A 208 61.44 -24.69 20.05
CA SER A 208 60.36 -25.70 20.05
C SER A 208 58.99 -25.07 20.31
N MET A 209 58.90 -24.09 21.23
CA MET A 209 57.68 -23.33 21.49
C MET A 209 57.29 -22.47 20.28
N ALA A 210 58.24 -21.75 19.67
CA ALA A 210 57.98 -20.98 18.46
C ALA A 210 57.49 -21.87 17.30
N HIS A 211 58.09 -23.05 17.09
CA HIS A 211 57.63 -24.02 16.09
C HIS A 211 56.30 -24.72 16.44
N LYS A 212 55.80 -24.63 17.68
CA LYS A 212 54.43 -25.05 18.04
C LYS A 212 53.44 -23.92 17.77
N GLU A 213 53.81 -22.69 18.15
CA GLU A 213 52.96 -21.52 17.96
C GLU A 213 52.76 -21.15 16.48
N ILE A 214 53.81 -21.24 15.67
CA ILE A 214 53.70 -21.09 14.21
C ILE A 214 52.69 -22.10 13.64
N ARG A 215 52.73 -23.36 14.07
CA ARG A 215 51.77 -24.38 13.63
C ARG A 215 50.35 -24.07 14.09
N ARG A 216 50.15 -23.71 15.36
CA ARG A 216 48.83 -23.30 15.89
C ARG A 216 48.23 -22.16 15.06
N LEU A 217 49.04 -21.15 14.73
CA LEU A 217 48.62 -20.01 13.92
C LEU A 217 48.36 -20.40 12.45
N THR A 218 49.13 -21.33 11.87
CA THR A 218 48.83 -21.90 10.54
C THR A 218 47.50 -22.67 10.55
N ASP A 219 47.28 -23.54 11.53
CA ASP A 219 46.06 -24.34 11.66
C ASP A 219 44.82 -23.44 11.85
N GLU A 220 44.94 -22.37 12.62
CA GLU A 220 43.89 -21.35 12.81
C GLU A 220 43.63 -20.53 11.54
N LEU A 221 44.68 -20.19 10.77
CA LEU A 221 44.54 -19.50 9.49
C LEU A 221 43.87 -20.40 8.43
N GLU A 222 44.23 -21.69 8.37
CA GLU A 222 43.60 -22.66 7.49
C GLU A 222 42.12 -22.90 7.87
N SER A 223 41.82 -22.95 9.17
CA SER A 223 40.44 -23.02 9.68
C SER A 223 39.63 -21.78 9.27
N ALA A 224 40.19 -20.57 9.46
CA ALA A 224 39.57 -19.32 9.04
C ALA A 224 39.30 -19.30 7.52
N HIS A 225 40.28 -19.68 6.70
CA HIS A 225 40.11 -19.78 5.25
C HIS A 225 39.00 -20.78 4.84
N MET A 226 38.88 -21.92 5.53
CA MET A 226 37.79 -22.88 5.27
C MET A 226 36.42 -22.29 5.64
N THR A 227 36.31 -21.54 6.74
CA THR A 227 35.05 -20.84 7.08
C THR A 227 34.71 -19.75 6.07
N GLN A 228 35.68 -18.91 5.66
CA GLN A 228 35.50 -17.87 4.64
C GLN A 228 34.97 -18.48 3.33
N LYS A 229 35.59 -19.57 2.86
CA LYS A 229 35.18 -20.25 1.63
C LYS A 229 33.75 -20.80 1.70
N ALA A 230 33.30 -21.25 2.87
CA ALA A 230 31.92 -21.68 3.09
C ALA A 230 30.91 -20.50 3.11
N TYR A 231 31.34 -19.31 3.54
CA TYR A 231 30.54 -18.08 3.41
C TYR A 231 30.49 -17.58 1.96
N GLU A 232 31.59 -17.66 1.21
CA GLU A 232 31.64 -17.31 -0.22
C GLU A 232 30.66 -18.17 -1.05
N THR A 233 30.57 -19.48 -0.80
CA THR A 233 29.57 -20.33 -1.47
C THR A 233 28.13 -19.96 -1.11
N LYS A 234 27.85 -19.60 0.16
CA LYS A 234 26.52 -19.13 0.56
C LYS A 234 26.17 -17.76 -0.01
N LEU A 235 27.17 -16.90 -0.22
CA LEU A 235 26.98 -15.60 -0.85
C LEU A 235 26.55 -15.77 -2.32
N GLN A 236 27.16 -16.71 -3.04
CA GLN A 236 26.76 -17.06 -4.42
C GLN A 236 25.33 -17.62 -4.49
N GLU A 237 24.91 -18.46 -3.54
CA GLU A 237 23.51 -18.92 -3.44
C GLU A 237 22.53 -17.76 -3.20
N VAL A 238 22.89 -16.81 -2.32
CA VAL A 238 22.10 -15.60 -2.07
C VAL A 238 22.03 -14.69 -3.29
N GLU A 239 23.10 -14.56 -4.07
CA GLU A 239 23.12 -13.80 -5.33
C GLU A 239 22.22 -14.45 -6.40
N PHE A 240 22.26 -15.78 -6.53
CA PHE A 240 21.36 -16.52 -7.41
C PHE A 240 19.88 -16.34 -7.00
N LEU A 241 19.58 -16.46 -5.70
CA LEU A 241 18.22 -16.23 -5.18
C LEU A 241 17.75 -14.78 -5.38
N LYS A 242 18.65 -13.78 -5.25
CA LYS A 242 18.33 -12.37 -5.58
C LYS A 242 17.96 -12.20 -7.05
N GLN A 243 18.72 -12.81 -7.97
CA GLN A 243 18.43 -12.75 -9.41
C GLN A 243 17.09 -13.43 -9.74
N GLU A 244 16.78 -14.57 -9.11
CA GLU A 244 15.50 -15.26 -9.32
C GLU A 244 14.30 -14.50 -8.73
N VAL A 245 14.46 -13.88 -7.56
CA VAL A 245 13.44 -12.99 -6.98
C VAL A 245 13.21 -11.77 -7.89
N GLU A 246 14.26 -11.19 -8.46
CA GLU A 246 14.13 -10.06 -9.37
C GLU A 246 13.46 -10.46 -10.70
N ARG A 247 13.78 -11.66 -11.22
CA ARG A 247 13.09 -12.24 -12.39
C ARG A 247 11.60 -12.46 -12.13
N LEU A 248 11.23 -12.92 -10.93
CA LEU A 248 9.83 -13.11 -10.53
C LEU A 248 9.12 -11.76 -10.36
N ARG A 249 9.76 -10.77 -9.73
CA ARG A 249 9.22 -9.40 -9.61
C ARG A 249 8.92 -8.78 -10.98
N LEU A 250 9.82 -8.89 -11.95
CA LEU A 250 9.60 -8.38 -13.31
C LEU A 250 8.41 -9.08 -14.00
N TYR A 251 8.20 -10.36 -13.73
CA TYR A 251 7.03 -11.11 -14.22
C TYR A 251 5.74 -10.62 -13.56
N ASP A 252 5.71 -10.53 -12.23
CA ASP A 252 4.55 -10.07 -11.46
C ASP A 252 4.19 -8.62 -11.81
N VAL A 253 5.17 -7.73 -11.99
CA VAL A 253 4.96 -6.35 -12.45
C VAL A 253 4.35 -6.32 -13.86
N SER A 254 4.78 -7.20 -14.77
CA SER A 254 4.20 -7.30 -16.11
C SER A 254 2.76 -7.81 -16.09
N GLU A 255 2.44 -8.81 -15.27
CA GLU A 255 1.05 -9.29 -15.12
C GLU A 255 0.15 -8.26 -14.42
N LEU A 256 0.67 -7.55 -13.40
CA LEU A 256 -0.04 -6.43 -12.76
C LEU A 256 -0.29 -5.27 -13.73
N GLN A 257 0.66 -4.97 -14.62
CA GLN A 257 0.48 -3.96 -15.66
C GLN A 257 -0.62 -4.37 -16.64
N LYS A 258 -0.65 -5.62 -17.11
CA LYS A 258 -1.74 -6.14 -17.95
C LYS A 258 -3.09 -6.08 -17.24
N ALA A 259 -3.14 -6.41 -15.96
CA ALA A 259 -4.35 -6.31 -15.14
C ALA A 259 -4.81 -4.85 -14.97
N ARG A 260 -3.90 -3.89 -14.76
CA ARG A 260 -4.19 -2.45 -14.73
C ARG A 260 -4.74 -1.99 -16.08
N GLU A 261 -4.11 -2.33 -17.21
CA GLU A 261 -4.60 -1.97 -18.55
C GLU A 261 -5.98 -2.56 -18.86
N LEU A 262 -6.29 -3.77 -18.41
CA LEU A 262 -7.62 -4.37 -18.56
C LEU A 262 -8.67 -3.68 -17.68
N ASN A 263 -8.33 -3.36 -16.42
CA ASN A 263 -9.22 -2.60 -15.55
C ASN A 263 -9.46 -1.18 -16.08
N GLU A 264 -8.44 -0.48 -16.59
CA GLU A 264 -8.61 0.84 -17.22
C GLU A 264 -9.54 0.80 -18.44
N ARG A 265 -9.51 -0.29 -19.23
CA ARG A 265 -10.48 -0.50 -20.33
C ARG A 265 -11.89 -0.69 -19.78
N LEU A 266 -12.08 -1.55 -18.79
CA LEU A 266 -13.37 -1.79 -18.15
C LEU A 266 -13.92 -0.54 -17.44
N ASP A 267 -13.08 0.29 -16.82
CA ASP A 267 -13.46 1.56 -16.20
C ASP A 267 -13.88 2.61 -17.23
N ASN A 268 -13.22 2.63 -18.40
CA ASN A 268 -13.64 3.48 -19.53
C ASN A 268 -14.97 2.99 -20.13
N GLU A 269 -15.16 1.68 -20.29
CA GLU A 269 -16.44 1.08 -20.71
C GLU A 269 -17.56 1.40 -19.70
N MET A 270 -17.33 1.18 -18.41
CA MET A 270 -18.28 1.56 -17.35
C MET A 270 -18.59 3.06 -17.35
N ARG A 271 -17.62 3.93 -17.65
CA ARG A 271 -17.82 5.38 -17.77
C ARG A 271 -18.72 5.71 -18.96
N ILE A 272 -18.47 5.11 -20.12
CA ILE A 272 -19.29 5.28 -21.33
C ILE A 272 -20.71 4.75 -21.09
N LEU A 273 -20.86 3.57 -20.47
CA LEU A 273 -22.16 3.01 -20.11
C LEU A 273 -22.92 3.91 -19.11
N ARG A 274 -22.23 4.49 -18.11
CA ARG A 274 -22.83 5.47 -17.19
C ARG A 274 -23.21 6.78 -17.90
N GLU A 275 -22.42 7.23 -18.88
CA GLU A 275 -22.76 8.38 -19.74
C GLU A 275 -24.04 8.11 -20.55
N GLN A 276 -24.12 6.93 -21.17
CA GLN A 276 -25.28 6.49 -21.96
C GLN A 276 -26.53 6.34 -21.09
N VAL A 277 -26.43 5.71 -19.91
CA VAL A 277 -27.54 5.62 -18.95
C VAL A 277 -28.00 7.01 -18.53
N ARG A 278 -27.08 7.96 -18.25
CA ARG A 278 -27.45 9.36 -17.97
C ARG A 278 -28.16 10.04 -19.14
N SER A 279 -27.75 9.80 -20.39
CA SER A 279 -28.47 10.31 -21.57
C SER A 279 -29.89 9.75 -21.65
N VAL A 280 -30.04 8.43 -21.49
CA VAL A 280 -31.34 7.75 -21.55
C VAL A 280 -32.25 8.17 -20.40
N ASP A 281 -31.73 8.36 -19.19
CA ASP A 281 -32.51 8.90 -18.06
C ASP A 281 -32.90 10.37 -18.29
N ASN A 282 -32.04 11.20 -18.89
CA ASN A 282 -32.40 12.57 -19.29
C ASN A 282 -33.50 12.58 -20.36
N GLU A 283 -33.43 11.71 -21.37
CA GLU A 283 -34.47 11.53 -22.39
C GLU A 283 -35.78 11.05 -21.78
N ARG A 284 -35.74 10.07 -20.87
CA ARG A 284 -36.88 9.59 -20.09
C ARG A 284 -37.50 10.70 -19.25
N MET A 285 -36.69 11.52 -18.56
CA MET A 285 -37.17 12.66 -17.78
C MET A 285 -37.80 13.74 -18.67
N LEU A 286 -37.26 13.99 -19.86
CA LEU A 286 -37.85 14.90 -20.85
C LEU A 286 -39.19 14.38 -21.38
N LEU A 287 -39.28 13.08 -21.68
CA LEU A 287 -40.51 12.43 -22.11
C LEU A 287 -41.58 12.42 -21.01
N LEU A 288 -41.20 12.18 -19.75
CA LEU A 288 -42.09 12.30 -18.60
C LEU A 288 -42.58 13.75 -18.43
N ALA A 289 -41.70 14.75 -18.52
CA ALA A 289 -42.11 16.17 -18.48
C ALA A 289 -43.06 16.56 -19.63
N LEU A 290 -42.90 15.96 -20.82
CA LEU A 290 -43.83 16.14 -21.95
C LEU A 290 -45.16 15.41 -21.75
N LEU A 291 -45.18 14.28 -21.06
CA LEU A 291 -46.41 13.58 -20.67
C LEU A 291 -47.15 14.33 -19.57
N ASP A 292 -46.47 14.80 -18.53
CA ASP A 292 -47.03 15.65 -17.48
C ASP A 292 -47.59 16.96 -18.07
N LYS A 293 -46.88 17.58 -19.02
CA LYS A 293 -47.38 18.75 -19.76
C LYS A 293 -48.65 18.43 -20.55
N LYS A 294 -48.70 17.31 -21.27
CA LYS A 294 -49.90 16.86 -21.98
C LYS A 294 -51.06 16.47 -21.05
N MET A 295 -50.78 15.99 -19.85
CA MET A 295 -51.79 15.70 -18.82
C MET A 295 -52.35 16.99 -18.22
N MET A 296 -51.55 18.03 -18.07
CA MET A 296 -52.01 19.37 -17.68
C MET A 296 -52.76 20.10 -18.81
N GLU A 297 -52.35 19.93 -20.06
CA GLU A 297 -53.01 20.49 -21.26
C GLU A 297 -54.34 19.77 -21.61
N GLY A 298 -54.70 18.68 -20.91
CA GLY A 298 -55.94 17.93 -21.12
C GLY A 298 -57.17 18.45 -20.36
N ALA A 299 -57.04 19.49 -19.54
CA ALA A 299 -58.10 19.94 -18.62
C ALA A 299 -58.79 21.27 -19.00
N GLU A 300 -58.17 22.10 -19.84
CA GLU A 300 -58.75 23.35 -20.34
C GLU A 300 -58.53 23.45 -21.86
N ALA A 301 -59.63 23.49 -22.61
CA ALA A 301 -59.61 23.72 -24.04
C ALA A 301 -60.23 25.08 -24.34
N GLU A 302 -59.45 26.01 -24.91
CA GLU A 302 -59.84 26.96 -25.96
C GLU A 302 -58.63 27.81 -26.40
N ASP A 303 -58.56 28.12 -27.69
CA ASP A 303 -57.80 29.16 -28.42
C ASP A 303 -56.40 29.64 -27.94
N GLU A 304 -55.36 29.46 -28.77
CA GLU A 304 -54.83 30.53 -29.64
C GLU A 304 -53.61 30.09 -30.51
N GLU A 305 -53.11 30.98 -31.36
CA GLU A 305 -52.28 30.71 -32.54
C GLU A 305 -50.78 30.41 -32.27
N HIS A 306 -50.11 29.81 -33.27
CA HIS A 306 -48.66 29.68 -33.33
C HIS A 306 -47.93 31.04 -33.27
N PRO A 307 -46.67 31.08 -32.79
CA PRO A 307 -45.62 31.24 -33.82
C PRO A 307 -44.32 30.45 -33.59
N LEU A 308 -43.69 30.13 -34.73
CA LEU A 308 -42.32 29.62 -34.87
C LEU A 308 -41.26 30.56 -34.24
N ILE A 309 -40.21 29.98 -33.66
CA ILE A 309 -38.86 30.59 -33.61
C ILE A 309 -37.83 29.58 -34.12
N SER A 310 -36.82 30.09 -34.82
CA SER A 310 -35.94 29.34 -35.73
C SER A 310 -34.59 28.92 -35.13
N LEU A 311 -34.10 27.75 -35.57
CA LEU A 311 -32.74 27.42 -36.08
C LEU A 311 -31.59 28.41 -35.81
N PRO A 312 -30.37 27.91 -35.47
CA PRO A 312 -29.48 27.33 -36.51
C PRO A 312 -28.77 26.02 -36.08
N LYS A 313 -28.72 24.95 -36.89
CA LYS A 313 -27.90 24.73 -38.11
C LYS A 313 -26.37 24.81 -37.90
N VAL A 314 -25.73 23.65 -37.74
CA VAL A 314 -24.36 23.35 -38.22
C VAL A 314 -24.39 21.97 -38.92
N GLU A 315 -23.43 21.77 -39.82
CA GLU A 315 -23.41 20.89 -40.99
C GLU A 315 -23.56 19.37 -40.79
N LYS A 316 -24.01 18.71 -41.87
CA LYS A 316 -23.89 17.26 -42.09
C LYS A 316 -22.41 16.86 -42.16
N VAL A 317 -22.07 15.73 -41.54
CA VAL A 317 -21.16 14.75 -42.14
C VAL A 317 -21.90 13.41 -42.15
N GLU A 318 -22.00 12.79 -43.32
CA GLU A 318 -22.64 11.49 -43.52
C GLU A 318 -21.63 10.38 -43.24
N ILE A 319 -22.01 9.41 -42.40
CA ILE A 319 -21.39 8.08 -42.36
C ILE A 319 -22.51 7.05 -42.50
N SER A 320 -22.30 6.05 -43.36
CA SER A 320 -23.32 5.08 -43.74
C SER A 320 -23.81 4.24 -42.56
N VAL A 321 -25.13 4.17 -42.40
CA VAL A 321 -25.80 3.09 -41.68
C VAL A 321 -25.93 1.89 -42.61
N GLN A 322 -25.33 0.76 -42.25
CA GLN A 322 -25.74 -0.56 -42.76
C GLN A 322 -25.36 -1.66 -41.76
N ALA A 323 -26.37 -2.45 -41.36
CA ALA A 323 -26.30 -3.72 -40.65
C ALA A 323 -25.72 -3.74 -39.22
N VAL A 324 -26.54 -3.35 -38.22
CA VAL A 324 -26.64 -4.06 -36.92
C VAL A 324 -28.09 -3.93 -36.39
N ASP A 325 -29.07 -4.55 -37.06
CA ASP A 325 -30.45 -4.62 -36.54
C ASP A 325 -30.69 -5.86 -35.64
N ASP A 326 -29.78 -6.84 -35.64
CA ASP A 326 -29.97 -8.14 -34.94
C ASP A 326 -29.52 -8.14 -33.45
N ASP A 327 -28.63 -7.23 -33.02
CA ASP A 327 -28.09 -7.27 -31.64
C ASP A 327 -29.00 -6.59 -30.59
N MET A 328 -29.83 -5.62 -30.98
CA MET A 328 -30.64 -4.83 -30.05
C MET A 328 -31.76 -5.65 -29.37
N GLU A 329 -32.39 -6.58 -30.10
CA GLU A 329 -33.40 -7.47 -29.49
C GLU A 329 -32.75 -8.47 -28.54
N SER A 330 -31.56 -9.01 -28.84
CA SER A 330 -30.89 -10.00 -27.98
C SER A 330 -30.47 -9.43 -26.62
N VAL A 331 -30.02 -8.17 -26.58
CA VAL A 331 -29.64 -7.48 -25.34
C VAL A 331 -30.88 -7.13 -24.50
N HIS A 332 -31.97 -6.71 -25.15
CA HIS A 332 -33.22 -6.42 -24.45
C HIS A 332 -33.88 -7.70 -23.92
N GLU A 333 -33.83 -8.80 -24.67
CA GLU A 333 -34.34 -10.11 -24.24
C GLU A 333 -33.50 -10.69 -23.09
N ARG A 334 -32.16 -10.56 -23.13
CA ARG A 334 -31.29 -10.96 -22.01
C ARG A 334 -31.57 -10.14 -20.75
N CYS A 335 -31.69 -8.82 -20.86
CA CYS A 335 -31.98 -7.95 -19.71
C CYS A 335 -33.39 -8.20 -19.12
N LEU A 336 -34.40 -8.45 -19.98
CA LEU A 336 -35.73 -8.91 -19.57
C LEU A 336 -35.70 -10.29 -18.91
N LYS A 337 -34.79 -11.17 -19.33
CA LYS A 337 -34.61 -12.49 -18.74
C LYS A 337 -33.96 -12.39 -17.35
N ASP A 338 -32.90 -11.60 -17.22
CA ASP A 338 -32.25 -11.32 -15.93
C ASP A 338 -33.23 -10.69 -14.94
N LEU A 339 -34.06 -9.72 -15.35
CA LEU A 339 -35.12 -9.16 -14.51
C LEU A 339 -36.16 -10.21 -14.10
N LYS A 340 -36.62 -11.06 -15.03
CA LYS A 340 -37.55 -12.15 -14.71
C LYS A 340 -36.94 -13.18 -13.77
N GLU A 341 -35.65 -13.50 -13.92
CA GLU A 341 -34.91 -14.39 -13.03
C GLU A 341 -34.77 -13.77 -11.64
N LYS A 342 -34.45 -12.47 -11.52
CA LYS A 342 -34.43 -11.75 -10.24
C LYS A 342 -35.82 -11.63 -9.60
N ASP A 343 -36.89 -11.42 -10.37
CA ASP A 343 -38.28 -11.41 -9.87
C ASP A 343 -38.75 -12.80 -9.41
N VAL A 344 -38.28 -13.86 -10.06
CA VAL A 344 -38.52 -15.25 -9.63
C VAL A 344 -37.76 -15.53 -8.35
N GLU A 345 -36.51 -15.06 -8.23
CA GLU A 345 -35.71 -15.23 -7.02
C GLU A 345 -36.26 -14.41 -5.84
N LEU A 346 -36.74 -13.19 -6.07
CA LEU A 346 -37.47 -12.40 -5.08
C LEU A 346 -38.75 -13.11 -4.60
N ARG A 347 -39.50 -13.73 -5.52
CA ARG A 347 -40.69 -14.53 -5.18
C ARG A 347 -40.34 -15.83 -4.44
N ARG A 348 -39.22 -16.48 -4.78
CA ARG A 348 -38.69 -17.64 -4.02
C ARG A 348 -38.30 -17.23 -2.61
N LEU A 349 -37.55 -16.13 -2.45
CA LEU A 349 -37.15 -15.60 -1.14
C LEU A 349 -38.37 -15.16 -0.31
N GLN A 350 -39.37 -14.51 -0.91
CA GLN A 350 -40.65 -14.22 -0.23
C GLN A 350 -41.38 -15.50 0.20
N THR A 351 -41.43 -16.52 -0.66
CA THR A 351 -42.07 -17.82 -0.34
C THR A 351 -41.33 -18.54 0.78
N CYS A 352 -40.00 -18.56 0.74
CA CYS A 352 -39.14 -19.12 1.78
C CYS A 352 -39.32 -18.37 3.12
N THR A 353 -39.37 -17.03 3.09
CA THR A 353 -39.62 -16.21 4.28
C THR A 353 -41.01 -16.50 4.87
N GLN A 354 -42.03 -16.67 4.03
CA GLN A 354 -43.39 -17.07 4.46
C GLN A 354 -43.44 -18.52 4.99
N GLN A 355 -42.63 -19.43 4.45
CA GLN A 355 -42.49 -20.80 4.96
C GLN A 355 -41.83 -20.80 6.34
N LEU A 356 -40.70 -20.10 6.50
CA LEU A 356 -40.02 -19.94 7.78
C LEU A 356 -40.92 -19.25 8.83
N GLN A 357 -41.75 -18.28 8.44
CA GLN A 357 -42.77 -17.69 9.33
C GLN A 357 -43.85 -18.70 9.74
N LYS A 358 -44.29 -19.58 8.84
CA LYS A 358 -45.25 -20.65 9.16
C LYS A 358 -44.62 -21.73 10.05
N GLU A 359 -43.37 -22.11 9.80
CA GLU A 359 -42.61 -23.05 10.62
C GLU A 359 -42.35 -22.49 12.01
N LEU A 360 -41.95 -21.22 12.15
CA LEU A 360 -41.86 -20.54 13.44
C LEU A 360 -43.20 -20.50 14.17
N SER A 361 -44.31 -20.26 13.45
CA SER A 361 -45.66 -20.28 14.02
C SER A 361 -46.09 -21.70 14.47
N GLN A 362 -45.71 -22.74 13.71
CA GLN A 362 -45.96 -24.14 14.07
C GLN A 362 -45.10 -24.59 15.25
N LEU A 363 -43.82 -24.21 15.30
CA LEU A 363 -42.93 -24.48 16.43
C LEU A 363 -43.37 -23.74 17.69
N GLN A 364 -43.89 -22.51 17.57
CA GLN A 364 -44.55 -21.80 18.67
C GLN A 364 -45.80 -22.56 19.13
N LEU A 365 -46.68 -22.97 18.22
CA LEU A 365 -47.87 -23.76 18.58
C LEU A 365 -47.50 -25.10 19.25
N GLN A 366 -46.48 -25.81 18.76
CA GLN A 366 -45.99 -27.06 19.36
C GLN A 366 -45.38 -26.83 20.75
N ARG A 367 -44.61 -25.74 20.93
CA ARG A 367 -44.08 -25.33 22.25
C ARG A 367 -45.21 -25.01 23.22
N ASP A 368 -46.21 -24.26 22.77
CA ASP A 368 -47.32 -23.82 23.62
C ASP A 368 -48.23 -25.01 23.98
N GLN A 369 -48.44 -25.95 23.05
CA GLN A 369 -49.07 -27.25 23.32
C GLN A 369 -48.25 -28.11 24.30
N ALA A 370 -46.92 -28.15 24.16
CA ALA A 370 -46.05 -28.87 25.09
C ALA A 370 -46.06 -28.22 26.49
N GLN A 371 -46.11 -26.89 26.59
CA GLN A 371 -46.29 -26.18 27.86
C GLN A 371 -47.67 -26.44 28.48
N GLN A 372 -48.73 -26.51 27.68
CA GLN A 372 -50.05 -26.88 28.17
C GLN A 372 -50.06 -28.34 28.69
N LEU A 373 -49.51 -29.30 27.94
CA LEU A 373 -49.40 -30.69 28.37
C LEU A 373 -48.54 -30.85 29.63
N LEU A 374 -47.47 -30.05 29.77
CA LEU A 374 -46.65 -30.02 30.98
C LEU A 374 -47.44 -29.45 32.17
N GLY A 375 -48.22 -28.38 31.97
CA GLY A 375 -49.10 -27.82 32.99
C GLY A 375 -50.24 -28.77 33.40
N GLU A 376 -50.83 -29.49 32.45
CA GLU A 376 -51.81 -30.55 32.72
C GLU A 376 -51.18 -31.72 33.47
N GLN A 377 -49.95 -32.13 33.11
CA GLN A 377 -49.15 -33.09 33.88
C GLN A 377 -48.89 -32.60 35.30
N GLU A 378 -48.40 -31.37 35.50
CA GLU A 378 -48.16 -30.79 36.82
C GLU A 378 -49.44 -30.69 37.66
N GLN A 379 -50.58 -30.34 37.05
CA GLN A 379 -51.85 -30.25 37.74
C GLN A 379 -52.41 -31.64 38.10
N ASN A 380 -52.23 -32.64 37.26
CA ASN A 380 -52.54 -34.04 37.56
C ASN A 380 -51.63 -34.62 38.65
N HIS A 381 -50.34 -34.25 38.67
CA HIS A 381 -49.43 -34.59 39.78
C HIS A 381 -49.84 -33.88 41.07
N ARG A 382 -50.31 -32.62 41.02
CA ARG A 382 -50.85 -31.94 42.21
C ARG A 382 -52.13 -32.60 42.71
N SER A 383 -53.09 -32.94 41.84
CA SER A 383 -54.33 -33.59 42.28
C SER A 383 -54.06 -34.98 42.86
N THR A 384 -53.24 -35.81 42.22
CA THR A 384 -52.85 -37.12 42.77
C THR A 384 -52.08 -37.01 44.09
N VAL A 385 -51.17 -36.04 44.24
CA VAL A 385 -50.52 -35.78 45.53
C VAL A 385 -51.53 -35.31 46.59
N GLU A 386 -52.50 -34.48 46.22
CA GLU A 386 -53.53 -34.00 47.16
C GLU A 386 -54.51 -35.11 47.56
N ASP A 387 -54.85 -36.02 46.66
CA ASP A 387 -55.70 -37.18 46.93
C ASP A 387 -54.95 -38.23 47.77
N LEU A 388 -53.67 -38.47 47.49
CA LEU A 388 -52.79 -39.29 48.35
C LEU A 388 -52.61 -38.69 49.74
N LYS A 389 -52.56 -37.36 49.89
CA LYS A 389 -52.57 -36.71 51.21
C LYS A 389 -53.88 -36.96 51.96
N LYS A 390 -55.04 -36.76 51.32
CA LYS A 390 -56.35 -37.05 51.92
C LYS A 390 -56.47 -38.52 52.33
N GLU A 391 -55.93 -39.44 51.53
CA GLU A 391 -55.94 -40.87 51.85
C GLU A 391 -54.96 -41.21 52.98
N LEU A 392 -53.81 -40.53 53.09
CA LEU A 392 -52.93 -40.61 54.26
C LEU A 392 -53.57 -40.02 55.52
N GLU A 393 -54.23 -38.86 55.44
CA GLU A 393 -54.99 -38.26 56.55
C GLU A 393 -56.15 -39.16 56.99
N PHE A 394 -56.85 -39.78 56.03
CA PHE A 394 -57.90 -40.77 56.30
C PHE A 394 -57.32 -42.02 57.00
N LEU A 395 -56.21 -42.58 56.50
CA LEU A 395 -55.53 -43.70 57.13
C LEU A 395 -54.97 -43.35 58.52
N GLU A 396 -54.42 -42.15 58.72
CA GLU A 396 -54.05 -41.66 60.05
C GLU A 396 -55.26 -41.56 60.97
N SER A 397 -56.40 -41.07 60.48
CA SER A 397 -57.65 -41.00 61.27
C SER A 397 -58.16 -42.40 61.64
N MET A 398 -58.07 -43.37 60.72
CA MET A 398 -58.40 -44.77 60.97
C MET A 398 -57.44 -45.42 61.98
N VAL A 399 -56.13 -45.14 61.91
CA VAL A 399 -55.15 -45.63 62.89
C VAL A 399 -55.41 -45.01 64.27
N LYS A 400 -55.72 -43.70 64.33
CA LYS A 400 -56.12 -43.02 65.57
C LYS A 400 -57.40 -43.62 66.16
N HIS A 401 -58.41 -43.92 65.33
CA HIS A 401 -59.62 -44.62 65.78
C HIS A 401 -59.34 -46.06 66.26
N ALA A 402 -58.57 -46.86 65.51
CA ALA A 402 -58.19 -48.21 65.89
C ALA A 402 -57.33 -48.26 67.18
N GLN A 403 -56.58 -47.19 67.48
CA GLN A 403 -55.86 -47.02 68.74
C GLN A 403 -56.78 -46.68 69.92
N VAL A 404 -57.94 -46.07 69.67
CA VAL A 404 -58.98 -45.79 70.69
C VAL A 404 -59.87 -47.02 70.97
N GLU A 405 -60.14 -47.86 69.95
CA GLU A 405 -61.03 -49.03 70.09
C GLU A 405 -60.36 -50.27 70.72
N ASN A 406 -59.08 -50.23 71.08
CA ASN A 406 -58.34 -51.38 71.62
C ASN A 406 -58.64 -51.70 73.10
N GLN A 407 -59.92 -51.64 73.48
CA GLN A 407 -60.48 -52.11 74.76
C GLN A 407 -61.74 -52.96 74.56
N ASN A 408 -61.74 -53.90 73.60
CA ASN A 408 -62.50 -55.16 73.68
C ASN A 408 -62.19 -56.09 72.50
N PRO A 409 -61.75 -57.34 72.73
CA PRO A 409 -61.70 -58.35 71.67
C PRO A 409 -63.01 -59.17 71.68
N LEU A 410 -63.78 -59.16 70.59
CA LEU A 410 -64.32 -60.39 69.95
C LEU A 410 -65.22 -60.08 68.72
N ILE A 411 -65.01 -60.90 67.67
CA ILE A 411 -65.99 -61.34 66.63
C ILE A 411 -66.22 -60.42 65.40
N ASP A 412 -66.42 -61.11 64.27
CA ASP A 412 -66.81 -60.68 62.91
C ASP A 412 -65.77 -59.92 62.03
N ASP A 413 -65.57 -60.24 60.74
CA ASP A 413 -65.99 -61.43 59.98
C ASP A 413 -65.15 -61.60 58.68
N TYR A 414 -65.30 -62.74 58.00
CA TYR A 414 -64.53 -63.26 56.84
C TYR A 414 -64.48 -62.40 55.55
N LYS A 415 -64.90 -61.12 55.59
CA LYS A 415 -65.00 -60.21 54.42
C LYS A 415 -63.85 -59.21 54.28
N VAL A 416 -63.03 -59.03 55.32
CA VAL A 416 -61.91 -58.07 55.31
C VAL A 416 -60.70 -58.65 54.56
N LEU A 417 -60.44 -59.94 54.72
CA LEU A 417 -59.31 -60.64 54.08
C LEU A 417 -59.37 -60.59 52.54
N THR A 418 -60.53 -60.79 51.93
CA THR A 418 -60.67 -60.80 50.47
C THR A 418 -60.46 -59.42 49.83
N LYS A 419 -60.71 -58.34 50.58
CA LYS A 419 -60.37 -56.97 50.15
C LYS A 419 -58.88 -56.65 50.36
N ALA A 420 -58.29 -57.15 51.45
CA ALA A 420 -56.86 -57.02 51.69
C ALA A 420 -56.04 -57.77 50.61
N GLU A 421 -56.48 -58.96 50.18
CA GLU A 421 -55.85 -59.73 49.10
C GLU A 421 -55.94 -58.99 47.74
N SER A 422 -57.08 -58.38 47.39
CA SER A 422 -57.17 -57.57 46.16
C SER A 422 -56.32 -56.30 46.19
N VAL A 423 -56.20 -55.66 47.37
CA VAL A 423 -55.34 -54.48 47.53
C VAL A 423 -53.85 -54.87 47.50
N LEU A 424 -53.47 -56.03 48.03
CA LEU A 424 -52.11 -56.56 47.92
C LEU A 424 -51.75 -56.87 46.46
N GLN A 425 -52.62 -57.55 45.69
CA GLN A 425 -52.36 -57.79 44.26
C GLN A 425 -52.17 -56.49 43.46
N GLN A 426 -53.02 -55.48 43.72
CA GLN A 426 -52.90 -54.17 43.06
C GLN A 426 -51.62 -53.41 43.48
N LYS A 427 -51.09 -53.67 44.68
CA LYS A 427 -49.80 -53.12 45.15
C LYS A 427 -48.59 -53.89 44.62
N ASP A 428 -48.70 -55.19 44.39
CA ASP A 428 -47.67 -55.98 43.73
C ASP A 428 -47.50 -55.56 42.25
N GLU A 429 -48.60 -55.27 41.55
CA GLU A 429 -48.58 -54.70 40.18
C GLU A 429 -47.94 -53.31 40.15
N GLN A 430 -48.29 -52.40 41.08
CA GLN A 430 -47.65 -51.08 41.21
C GLN A 430 -46.15 -51.17 41.57
N CYS A 431 -45.74 -52.18 42.33
CA CYS A 431 -44.33 -52.44 42.61
C CYS A 431 -43.57 -52.97 41.38
N ALA A 432 -44.23 -53.73 40.50
CA ALA A 432 -43.64 -54.21 39.26
C ALA A 432 -43.37 -53.06 38.27
N GLU A 433 -44.33 -52.16 38.06
CA GLU A 433 -44.16 -50.96 37.21
C GLU A 433 -43.01 -50.06 37.74
N MET A 434 -42.94 -49.86 39.05
CA MET A 434 -41.86 -49.07 39.67
C MET A 434 -40.48 -49.74 39.56
N LEU A 435 -40.42 -51.07 39.54
CA LEU A 435 -39.19 -51.82 39.27
C LEU A 435 -38.75 -51.73 37.80
N GLU A 436 -39.67 -51.64 36.83
CA GLU A 436 -39.32 -51.39 35.43
C GLU A 436 -38.78 -49.97 35.22
N ILE A 437 -39.41 -48.96 35.84
CA ILE A 437 -38.93 -47.56 35.83
C ILE A 437 -37.52 -47.46 36.44
N LEU A 438 -37.26 -48.15 37.55
CA LEU A 438 -35.92 -48.21 38.16
C LEU A 438 -34.88 -48.88 37.26
N HIS A 439 -35.23 -49.97 36.57
CA HIS A 439 -34.34 -50.60 35.59
C HIS A 439 -34.07 -49.69 34.38
N HIS A 440 -35.07 -48.96 33.90
CA HIS A 440 -34.91 -48.00 32.80
C HIS A 440 -33.97 -46.85 33.19
N ASN A 441 -34.18 -46.26 34.37
CA ASN A 441 -33.32 -45.18 34.88
C ASN A 441 -31.87 -45.66 35.13
N MET A 442 -31.70 -46.90 35.61
CA MET A 442 -30.38 -47.50 35.80
C MET A 442 -29.67 -47.82 34.47
N ALA A 443 -30.42 -48.19 33.42
CA ALA A 443 -29.87 -48.32 32.07
C ALA A 443 -29.42 -46.97 31.49
N LEU A 444 -30.23 -45.92 31.66
CA LEU A 444 -29.88 -44.55 31.26
C LEU A 444 -28.63 -44.02 31.98
N LEU A 445 -28.49 -44.30 33.28
CA LEU A 445 -27.31 -43.94 34.06
C LEU A 445 -26.04 -44.60 33.49
N ASN A 446 -26.10 -45.91 33.22
CA ASN A 446 -24.97 -46.66 32.64
C ASN A 446 -24.58 -46.17 31.24
N THR A 447 -25.55 -45.74 30.41
CA THR A 447 -25.23 -45.11 29.11
C THR A 447 -24.55 -43.74 29.28
N ALA A 448 -25.00 -42.92 30.24
CA ALA A 448 -24.37 -41.62 30.52
C ALA A 448 -22.94 -41.78 31.06
N GLU A 449 -22.66 -42.79 31.88
CA GLU A 449 -21.30 -43.08 32.36
C GLU A 449 -20.36 -43.50 31.20
N ALA A 450 -20.85 -44.28 30.24
CA ALA A 450 -20.08 -44.66 29.05
C ALA A 450 -19.71 -43.45 28.17
N ASP A 451 -20.65 -42.52 27.97
CA ASP A 451 -20.41 -41.28 27.22
C ASP A 451 -19.43 -40.35 27.96
N VAL A 452 -19.49 -40.28 29.29
CA VAL A 452 -18.51 -39.52 30.11
C VAL A 452 -17.10 -40.13 30.02
N LEU A 453 -16.97 -41.46 29.95
CA LEU A 453 -15.67 -42.12 29.76
C LEU A 453 -15.10 -41.84 28.35
N SER A 454 -15.93 -41.91 27.31
CA SER A 454 -15.59 -41.50 25.93
C SER A 454 -15.18 -40.02 25.84
N GLY A 455 -15.81 -39.15 26.62
CA GLY A 455 -15.42 -37.75 26.76
C GLY A 455 -14.03 -37.57 27.39
N LYS A 456 -13.70 -38.33 28.43
CA LYS A 456 -12.40 -38.27 29.12
C LYS A 456 -11.24 -38.70 28.22
N GLU A 457 -11.39 -39.76 27.43
CA GLU A 457 -10.34 -40.20 26.50
C GLU A 457 -9.97 -39.09 25.50
N LYS A 458 -10.98 -38.43 24.91
CA LYS A 458 -10.78 -37.29 23.98
C LYS A 458 -10.11 -36.09 24.64
N ILE A 459 -10.39 -35.82 25.91
CA ILE A 459 -9.70 -34.76 26.66
C ILE A 459 -8.21 -35.09 26.79
N THR A 460 -7.85 -36.34 27.14
CA THR A 460 -6.43 -36.74 27.26
C THR A 460 -5.65 -36.77 25.93
N GLU A 461 -6.32 -36.89 24.79
CA GLU A 461 -5.69 -36.70 23.47
C GLU A 461 -5.46 -35.22 23.15
N LEU A 462 -6.41 -34.35 23.48
CA LEU A 462 -6.27 -32.89 23.31
C LEU A 462 -5.17 -32.31 24.20
N GLU A 463 -5.02 -32.81 25.43
CA GLU A 463 -3.92 -32.43 26.34
C GLU A 463 -2.54 -32.76 25.75
N LYS A 464 -2.37 -33.94 25.13
CA LYS A 464 -1.12 -34.33 24.44
C LYS A 464 -0.83 -33.44 23.24
N LEU A 465 -1.83 -33.18 22.39
CA LEU A 465 -1.68 -32.28 21.24
C LEU A 465 -1.35 -30.84 21.65
N ASN A 466 -1.90 -30.36 22.77
CA ASN A 466 -1.54 -29.05 23.32
C ASN A 466 -0.09 -29.02 23.83
N ALA A 467 0.38 -30.07 24.50
CA ALA A 467 1.77 -30.19 24.94
C ALA A 467 2.77 -30.21 23.76
N GLU A 468 2.44 -30.90 22.66
CA GLU A 468 3.25 -30.86 21.43
C GLU A 468 3.26 -29.48 20.76
N LEU A 469 2.13 -28.76 20.80
CA LEU A 469 2.03 -27.41 20.25
C LEU A 469 2.84 -26.41 21.09
N ASP A 470 2.76 -26.50 22.41
CA ASP A 470 3.51 -25.62 23.32
C ASP A 470 5.03 -25.87 23.21
N HIS A 471 5.47 -27.11 22.99
CA HIS A 471 6.88 -27.40 22.70
C HIS A 471 7.36 -26.79 21.37
N LYS A 472 6.54 -26.84 20.31
CA LYS A 472 6.85 -26.18 19.02
C LYS A 472 6.86 -24.66 19.14
N ASN A 473 5.96 -24.08 19.92
CA ASN A 473 5.93 -22.63 20.18
C ASN A 473 7.20 -22.17 20.93
N GLN A 474 7.66 -22.94 21.93
CA GLN A 474 8.92 -22.68 22.63
C GLN A 474 10.14 -22.77 21.69
N GLN A 475 10.14 -23.73 20.75
CA GLN A 475 11.21 -23.83 19.75
C GLN A 475 11.24 -22.59 18.82
N VAL A 476 10.09 -22.16 18.30
CA VAL A 476 9.99 -20.95 17.44
C VAL A 476 10.40 -19.68 18.20
N LEU A 477 10.07 -19.56 19.50
CA LEU A 477 10.52 -18.45 20.33
C LEU A 477 12.05 -18.43 20.50
N ALA A 478 12.70 -19.58 20.67
CA ALA A 478 14.16 -19.67 20.74
C ALA A 478 14.83 -19.27 19.41
N GLU A 479 14.30 -19.74 18.27
CA GLU A 479 14.78 -19.38 16.93
C GLU A 479 14.60 -17.87 16.65
N LEU A 480 13.50 -17.26 17.09
CA LEU A 480 13.28 -15.81 17.01
C LEU A 480 14.24 -15.01 17.90
N GLN A 481 14.51 -15.47 19.12
CA GLN A 481 15.49 -14.82 20.01
C GLN A 481 16.91 -14.87 19.42
N GLU A 482 17.31 -15.98 18.81
CA GLU A 482 18.60 -16.09 18.12
C GLU A 482 18.68 -15.16 16.89
N ALA A 483 17.60 -15.07 16.10
CA ALA A 483 17.53 -14.13 14.98
C ALA A 483 17.66 -12.66 15.43
N LEU A 484 17.01 -12.29 16.53
CA LEU A 484 17.03 -10.92 17.07
C LEU A 484 18.40 -10.56 17.66
N ALA A 485 19.11 -11.52 18.26
CA ALA A 485 20.51 -11.36 18.66
C ALA A 485 21.44 -11.13 17.46
N ARG A 486 21.27 -11.90 16.36
CA ARG A 486 22.04 -11.73 15.12
C ARG A 486 21.79 -10.37 14.44
N VAL A 487 20.54 -9.87 14.44
CA VAL A 487 20.22 -8.52 13.94
C VAL A 487 20.94 -7.46 14.79
N SER A 488 20.88 -7.57 16.11
CA SER A 488 21.56 -6.65 17.04
C SER A 488 23.09 -6.65 16.88
N GLU A 489 23.68 -7.75 16.42
CA GLU A 489 25.12 -7.85 16.12
C GLU A 489 25.46 -7.24 14.75
N LEU A 490 24.60 -7.41 13.74
CA LEU A 490 24.73 -6.76 12.44
C LEU A 490 24.59 -5.22 12.55
N GLU A 491 23.68 -4.72 13.37
CA GLU A 491 23.51 -3.28 13.63
C GLU A 491 24.79 -2.65 14.19
N ARG A 492 25.39 -3.23 15.25
CA ARG A 492 26.67 -2.77 15.80
C ARG A 492 27.82 -2.83 14.79
N ASN A 493 27.84 -3.85 13.92
CA ASN A 493 28.83 -3.96 12.86
C ASN A 493 28.65 -2.88 11.77
N CYS A 494 27.40 -2.50 11.45
CA CYS A 494 27.10 -1.39 10.54
C CYS A 494 27.47 -0.03 11.16
N GLU A 495 27.19 0.19 12.44
CA GLU A 495 27.60 1.39 13.19
C GLU A 495 29.13 1.55 13.22
N SER A 496 29.85 0.46 13.50
CA SER A 496 31.33 0.45 13.48
C SER A 496 31.89 0.82 12.11
N LYS A 497 31.35 0.24 11.03
CA LYS A 497 31.77 0.56 9.64
C LYS A 497 31.41 1.99 9.24
N SER A 498 30.29 2.52 9.69
CA SER A 498 29.90 3.93 9.48
C SER A 498 30.90 4.88 10.15
N ALA A 499 31.32 4.59 11.38
CA ALA A 499 32.33 5.36 12.09
C ALA A 499 33.73 5.29 11.45
N GLU A 500 34.09 4.16 10.82
CA GLU A 500 35.32 4.03 10.04
C GLU A 500 35.27 4.84 8.72
N LEU A 501 34.13 4.81 8.01
CA LEU A 501 33.92 5.61 6.81
C LEU A 501 33.99 7.12 7.10
N GLN A 502 33.42 7.58 8.22
CA GLN A 502 33.55 8.97 8.66
C GLN A 502 35.01 9.36 8.92
N LYS A 503 35.80 8.51 9.61
CA LYS A 503 37.23 8.75 9.84
C LYS A 503 38.06 8.80 8.54
N LEU A 504 37.71 7.99 7.54
CA LEU A 504 38.35 8.03 6.23
C LEU A 504 37.99 9.31 5.45
N LEU A 505 36.76 9.80 5.57
CA LEU A 505 36.31 11.08 5.00
C LEU A 505 37.03 12.28 5.61
N GLU A 506 37.19 12.32 6.94
CA GLU A 506 37.96 13.35 7.65
C GLU A 506 39.42 13.35 7.17
N LYS A 507 40.05 12.17 7.12
CA LYS A 507 41.45 12.01 6.66
C LYS A 507 41.64 12.39 5.19
N SER A 508 40.63 12.19 4.34
CA SER A 508 40.64 12.66 2.95
C SER A 508 40.63 14.20 2.88
N ARG A 509 39.90 14.89 3.77
CA ARG A 509 39.91 16.37 3.85
C ARG A 509 41.24 16.92 4.34
N GLU A 510 41.87 16.25 5.31
CA GLU A 510 43.22 16.63 5.77
C GLU A 510 44.27 16.52 4.65
N LEU A 511 44.20 15.47 3.83
CA LEU A 511 45.07 15.32 2.65
C LEU A 511 44.79 16.36 1.57
N GLN A 512 43.52 16.72 1.34
CA GLN A 512 43.13 17.81 0.43
C GLN A 512 43.78 19.14 0.86
N LEU A 513 43.74 19.46 2.16
CA LEU A 513 44.32 20.68 2.71
C LEU A 513 45.85 20.72 2.58
N HIS A 514 46.52 19.56 2.73
CA HIS A 514 47.96 19.47 2.50
C HIS A 514 48.35 19.69 1.03
N LEU A 515 47.59 19.13 0.09
CA LEU A 515 47.83 19.28 -1.34
C LEU A 515 47.78 20.76 -1.78
N ASP A 516 46.83 21.54 -1.25
CA ASP A 516 46.71 22.98 -1.52
C ASP A 516 47.90 23.80 -0.97
N THR A 517 48.59 23.31 0.08
CA THR A 517 49.81 23.95 0.59
C THR A 517 51.05 23.66 -0.25
N GLU A 518 51.16 22.46 -0.86
CA GLU A 518 52.28 22.10 -1.74
C GLU A 518 52.19 22.82 -3.10
N GLN A 519 50.98 23.01 -3.63
CA GLN A 519 50.75 23.73 -4.90
C GLN A 519 51.22 25.20 -4.85
N ASN A 520 51.18 25.84 -3.69
CA ASN A 520 51.68 27.22 -3.50
C ASN A 520 53.22 27.33 -3.53
N MET A 521 53.96 26.26 -3.23
CA MET A 521 55.42 26.25 -3.29
C MET A 521 55.96 25.97 -4.71
N HIS A 522 55.16 25.33 -5.56
CA HIS A 522 55.62 24.80 -6.85
C HIS A 522 55.73 25.84 -7.98
N HIS A 523 55.07 27.00 -7.83
CA HIS A 523 54.98 28.06 -8.86
C HIS A 523 56.30 28.81 -9.15
N GLN A 524 57.32 28.68 -8.30
CA GLN A 524 58.56 29.46 -8.40
C GLN A 524 59.71 28.73 -9.12
N SER A 525 59.58 27.44 -9.44
CA SER A 525 60.71 26.58 -9.87
C SER A 525 60.72 26.14 -11.34
N GLN A 526 59.63 26.28 -12.10
CA GLN A 526 59.56 25.79 -13.49
C GLN A 526 60.01 26.84 -14.52
N GLN A 527 61.19 27.43 -14.25
CA GLN A 527 62.02 28.09 -15.27
C GLN A 527 62.92 27.06 -16.00
N ASP A 528 63.06 25.84 -15.46
CA ASP A 528 63.82 24.72 -16.04
C ASP A 528 63.00 23.96 -17.11
N GLN A 529 62.53 24.74 -18.08
CA GLN A 529 61.39 24.44 -18.96
C GLN A 529 61.84 23.84 -20.31
N GLU A 530 62.45 22.66 -20.33
CA GLU A 530 62.83 22.00 -21.61
C GLU A 530 62.62 20.46 -21.67
N SER A 531 62.49 19.76 -20.54
CA SER A 531 62.06 18.35 -20.50
C SER A 531 60.53 18.17 -20.63
N LEU A 532 59.77 19.24 -20.40
CA LEU A 532 58.30 19.24 -20.31
C LEU A 532 57.59 18.82 -21.62
N LEU A 533 58.22 19.03 -22.77
CA LEU A 533 57.57 18.86 -24.08
C LEU A 533 57.31 17.40 -24.47
N GLN A 534 58.01 16.43 -23.87
CA GLN A 534 57.80 15.01 -24.18
C GLN A 534 56.73 14.38 -23.27
N GLN A 535 56.67 14.80 -22.01
CA GLN A 535 55.65 14.37 -21.03
C GLN A 535 54.24 14.92 -21.36
N LYS A 536 54.15 16.14 -21.94
CA LYS A 536 52.87 16.75 -22.34
C LYS A 536 52.10 15.97 -23.42
N ALA A 537 52.75 15.07 -24.15
CA ALA A 537 52.08 14.19 -25.11
C ALA A 537 51.30 13.05 -24.42
N GLU A 538 51.83 12.51 -23.32
CA GLU A 538 51.24 11.43 -22.54
C GLU A 538 50.16 11.96 -21.59
N GLU A 539 50.38 13.12 -20.95
CA GLU A 539 49.33 13.82 -20.18
C GLU A 539 48.11 14.19 -21.05
N CYS A 540 48.30 14.50 -22.33
CA CYS A 540 47.19 14.72 -23.27
C CYS A 540 46.46 13.43 -23.68
N ALA A 541 46.99 12.24 -23.37
CA ALA A 541 46.28 10.97 -23.52
C ALA A 541 45.55 10.61 -22.21
N GLU A 542 46.21 10.73 -21.05
CA GLU A 542 45.58 10.53 -19.75
C GLU A 542 44.43 11.51 -19.50
N MET A 543 44.57 12.81 -19.80
CA MET A 543 43.46 13.76 -19.64
C MET A 543 42.25 13.43 -20.51
N ARG A 544 42.45 12.80 -21.68
CA ARG A 544 41.33 12.30 -22.51
C ARG A 544 40.66 11.09 -21.88
N GLY A 545 41.44 10.14 -21.34
CA GLY A 545 40.92 9.02 -20.56
C GLY A 545 40.17 9.47 -19.29
N THR A 546 40.66 10.50 -18.58
CA THR A 546 39.93 11.05 -17.43
C THR A 546 38.66 11.80 -17.85
N LEU A 547 38.65 12.48 -19.01
CA LEU A 547 37.45 13.13 -19.53
C LEU A 547 36.40 12.12 -20.02
N GLU A 548 36.82 11.01 -20.65
CA GLU A 548 35.92 9.91 -21.01
C GLU A 548 35.38 9.19 -19.75
N ASN A 549 36.21 8.96 -18.73
CA ASN A 549 35.77 8.40 -17.44
C ASN A 549 34.83 9.34 -16.69
N ILE A 550 35.12 10.65 -16.64
CA ILE A 550 34.23 11.65 -16.02
C ILE A 550 32.92 11.76 -16.84
N SER A 551 32.97 11.71 -18.17
CA SER A 551 31.77 11.67 -19.00
C SER A 551 30.95 10.40 -18.79
N GLY A 552 31.60 9.25 -18.56
CA GLY A 552 30.95 8.00 -18.21
C GLY A 552 30.28 8.06 -16.84
N LEU A 553 30.99 8.59 -15.82
CA LEU A 553 30.46 8.76 -14.46
C LEU A 553 29.32 9.79 -14.40
N LEU A 554 29.40 10.86 -15.19
CA LEU A 554 28.29 11.81 -15.34
C LEU A 554 27.10 11.15 -16.02
N HIS A 555 27.32 10.35 -17.08
CA HIS A 555 26.23 9.64 -17.73
C HIS A 555 25.57 8.59 -16.82
N THR A 556 26.35 7.84 -16.03
CA THR A 556 25.77 6.93 -15.02
C THR A 556 24.99 7.69 -13.96
N ALA A 557 25.53 8.80 -13.43
CA ALA A 557 24.82 9.63 -12.47
C ALA A 557 23.53 10.26 -13.05
N GLU A 558 23.54 10.66 -14.33
CA GLU A 558 22.34 11.11 -15.05
C GLU A 558 21.30 9.98 -15.15
N THR A 559 21.70 8.75 -15.49
CA THR A 559 20.78 7.61 -15.54
C THR A 559 20.26 7.20 -14.15
N GLU A 560 21.08 7.29 -13.11
CA GLU A 560 20.68 7.02 -11.73
C GLU A 560 19.65 8.07 -11.25
N VAL A 561 19.92 9.36 -11.45
CA VAL A 561 19.00 10.47 -11.14
C VAL A 561 17.69 10.38 -11.93
N LEU A 562 17.73 9.92 -13.19
CA LEU A 562 16.52 9.64 -13.95
C LEU A 562 15.73 8.46 -13.33
N SER A 563 16.40 7.37 -12.95
CA SER A 563 15.74 6.23 -12.28
C SER A 563 15.17 6.59 -10.89
N GLU A 564 15.79 7.52 -10.16
CA GLU A 564 15.26 8.04 -8.90
C GLU A 564 14.08 8.96 -9.11
N LYS A 565 14.10 9.81 -10.15
CA LYS A 565 12.93 10.60 -10.53
C LYS A 565 11.75 9.72 -10.93
N GLU A 566 11.98 8.64 -11.68
CA GLU A 566 10.94 7.66 -12.00
C GLU A 566 10.34 7.06 -10.73
N LYS A 567 11.16 6.56 -9.80
CA LYS A 567 10.71 6.05 -8.48
C LYS A 567 9.94 7.10 -7.67
N ILE A 568 10.36 8.36 -7.68
CA ILE A 568 9.64 9.46 -7.02
C ILE A 568 8.25 9.63 -7.65
N THR A 569 8.14 9.66 -8.99
CA THR A 569 6.81 9.75 -9.64
C THR A 569 5.94 8.51 -9.44
N GLU A 570 6.52 7.32 -9.22
CA GLU A 570 5.77 6.12 -8.83
C GLU A 570 5.27 6.21 -7.38
N LEU A 571 6.09 6.69 -6.45
CA LEU A 571 5.69 6.96 -5.07
C LEU A 571 4.60 8.03 -4.99
N GLU A 572 4.68 9.10 -5.79
CA GLU A 572 3.64 10.12 -5.90
C GLU A 572 2.31 9.54 -6.40
N LYS A 573 2.34 8.66 -7.42
CA LYS A 573 1.16 7.94 -7.92
C LYS A 573 0.57 7.03 -6.84
N LEU A 574 1.40 6.24 -6.16
CA LEU A 574 0.96 5.36 -5.07
C LEU A 574 0.37 6.14 -3.89
N ASN A 575 0.93 7.30 -3.57
CA ASN A 575 0.40 8.17 -2.52
C ASN A 575 -0.93 8.80 -2.94
N ALA A 576 -1.10 9.17 -4.21
CA ALA A 576 -2.39 9.63 -4.75
C ALA A 576 -3.45 8.51 -4.78
N GLU A 577 -3.07 7.27 -5.11
CA GLU A 577 -3.95 6.09 -5.00
C GLU A 577 -4.35 5.81 -3.54
N LEU A 578 -3.41 5.99 -2.59
CA LEU A 578 -3.67 5.86 -1.15
C LEU A 578 -4.63 6.96 -0.66
N ASP A 579 -4.39 8.22 -1.04
CA ASP A 579 -5.26 9.35 -0.70
C ASP A 579 -6.67 9.18 -1.28
N HIS A 580 -6.79 8.64 -2.50
CA HIS A 580 -8.09 8.32 -3.09
C HIS A 580 -8.81 7.21 -2.30
N LYS A 581 -8.11 6.14 -1.90
CA LYS A 581 -8.68 5.10 -1.02
C LYS A 581 -9.04 5.62 0.36
N ASN A 582 -8.25 6.52 0.94
CA ASN A 582 -8.54 7.17 2.22
C ASN A 582 -9.82 8.03 2.12
N GLN A 583 -9.99 8.78 1.02
CA GLN A 583 -11.21 9.54 0.75
C GLN A 583 -12.43 8.62 0.53
N GLN A 584 -12.26 7.51 -0.17
CA GLN A 584 -13.32 6.50 -0.36
C GLN A 584 -13.75 5.90 0.98
N VAL A 585 -12.81 5.41 1.79
CA VAL A 585 -13.09 4.86 3.13
C VAL A 585 -13.74 5.91 4.04
N PHE A 586 -13.36 7.18 3.93
CA PHE A 586 -14.01 8.27 4.68
C PHE A 586 -15.47 8.50 4.23
N ALA A 587 -15.76 8.42 2.93
CA ALA A 587 -17.11 8.51 2.40
C ALA A 587 -17.97 7.30 2.83
N GLU A 588 -17.43 6.08 2.75
CA GLU A 588 -18.08 4.85 3.22
C GLU A 588 -18.35 4.90 4.74
N LEU A 589 -17.42 5.46 5.53
CA LEU A 589 -17.60 5.69 6.97
C LEU A 589 -18.73 6.70 7.24
N GLN A 590 -18.79 7.81 6.50
CA GLN A 590 -19.88 8.78 6.63
C GLN A 590 -21.24 8.16 6.25
N GLU A 591 -21.29 7.34 5.21
CA GLU A 591 -22.52 6.64 4.83
C GLU A 591 -22.93 5.60 5.89
N ALA A 592 -21.97 4.84 6.44
CA ALA A 592 -22.21 3.91 7.54
C ALA A 592 -22.75 4.63 8.78
N LEU A 593 -22.19 5.77 9.17
CA LEU A 593 -22.68 6.59 10.28
C LEU A 593 -24.11 7.10 10.02
N ALA A 594 -24.41 7.53 8.78
CA ALA A 594 -25.76 7.94 8.40
C ALA A 594 -26.78 6.77 8.40
N ARG A 595 -26.33 5.54 8.09
CA ARG A 595 -27.14 4.32 8.22
C ARG A 595 -27.37 3.95 9.68
N VAL A 596 -26.34 4.03 10.55
CA VAL A 596 -26.47 3.80 12.00
C VAL A 596 -27.47 4.78 12.62
N TYR A 597 -27.34 6.09 12.35
CA TYR A 597 -28.27 7.09 12.87
C TYR A 597 -29.74 6.85 12.46
N LYS A 598 -29.97 6.38 11.23
CA LYS A 598 -31.32 5.96 10.77
C LYS A 598 -31.82 4.72 11.53
N LEU A 599 -30.96 3.74 11.79
CA LEU A 599 -31.32 2.55 12.56
C LEU A 599 -31.58 2.87 14.03
N GLU A 600 -30.84 3.80 14.63
CA GLU A 600 -31.07 4.28 16.00
C GLU A 600 -32.43 4.97 16.12
N ASN A 601 -32.76 5.93 15.25
CA ASN A 601 -34.09 6.56 15.21
C ASN A 601 -35.23 5.54 15.00
N ASN A 602 -35.02 4.55 14.13
CA ASN A 602 -36.00 3.47 13.93
C ASN A 602 -36.16 2.61 15.20
N ARG A 603 -35.05 2.30 15.90
CA ARG A 603 -35.07 1.56 17.17
C ARG A 603 -35.77 2.33 18.29
N GLU A 604 -35.56 3.64 18.36
CA GLU A 604 -36.28 4.52 19.31
C GLU A 604 -37.78 4.56 19.02
N SER A 605 -38.18 4.69 17.74
CA SER A 605 -39.59 4.62 17.33
C SER A 605 -40.22 3.28 17.71
N GLN A 606 -39.55 2.16 17.41
CA GLN A 606 -40.01 0.82 17.79
C GLN A 606 -40.06 0.63 19.31
N SER A 607 -39.11 1.18 20.06
CA SER A 607 -39.12 1.17 21.53
C SER A 607 -40.31 1.94 22.10
N ALA A 608 -40.65 3.09 21.51
CA ALA A 608 -41.83 3.88 21.90
C ALA A 608 -43.15 3.18 21.56
N GLU A 609 -43.22 2.43 20.44
CA GLU A 609 -44.37 1.59 20.12
C GLU A 609 -44.50 0.38 21.08
N LEU A 610 -43.39 -0.28 21.41
CA LEU A 610 -43.38 -1.36 22.40
C LEU A 610 -43.80 -0.88 23.79
N GLN A 611 -43.39 0.32 24.21
CA GLN A 611 -43.87 0.93 25.47
C GLN A 611 -45.39 1.15 25.44
N LYS A 612 -45.95 1.72 24.37
CA LYS A 612 -47.40 1.89 24.21
C LYS A 612 -48.16 0.56 24.24
N ILE A 613 -47.60 -0.49 23.61
CA ILE A 613 -48.19 -1.84 23.64
C ILE A 613 -48.13 -2.43 25.06
N GLN A 614 -47.03 -2.23 25.80
CA GLN A 614 -46.90 -2.68 27.19
C GLN A 614 -47.84 -1.92 28.14
N GLU A 615 -48.02 -0.61 27.98
CA GLU A 615 -49.00 0.17 28.76
C GLU A 615 -50.42 -0.34 28.48
N LYS A 616 -50.80 -0.48 27.21
CA LYS A 616 -52.10 -1.02 26.82
C LYS A 616 -52.34 -2.45 27.31
N SER A 617 -51.28 -3.27 27.38
CA SER A 617 -51.34 -4.61 27.99
C SER A 617 -51.55 -4.55 29.50
N ARG A 618 -50.93 -3.61 30.22
CA ARG A 618 -51.20 -3.39 31.66
C ARG A 618 -52.62 -2.87 31.90
N GLU A 619 -53.13 -1.97 31.06
CA GLU A 619 -54.52 -1.49 31.13
C GLU A 619 -55.51 -2.64 30.94
N LEU A 620 -55.29 -3.48 29.92
CA LEU A 620 -56.12 -4.66 29.66
C LEU A 620 -56.03 -5.67 30.81
N GLN A 621 -54.85 -5.90 31.38
CA GLN A 621 -54.68 -6.77 32.55
C GLN A 621 -55.46 -6.23 33.75
N HIS A 622 -55.31 -4.94 34.08
CA HIS A 622 -56.04 -4.29 35.17
C HIS A 622 -57.57 -4.36 34.95
N HIS A 623 -58.05 -4.24 33.71
CA HIS A 623 -59.45 -4.46 33.36
C HIS A 623 -59.91 -5.92 33.53
N LEU A 624 -59.01 -6.87 33.31
CA LEU A 624 -59.28 -8.31 33.50
C LEU A 624 -59.33 -8.65 34.99
N ASP A 625 -58.37 -8.16 35.78
CA ASP A 625 -58.30 -8.30 37.24
C ASP A 625 -59.53 -7.65 37.92
N THR A 626 -59.95 -6.45 37.49
CA THR A 626 -61.18 -5.84 38.00
C THR A 626 -62.44 -6.63 37.62
N LYS A 627 -62.52 -7.20 36.42
CA LYS A 627 -63.62 -8.12 36.07
C LYS A 627 -63.61 -9.41 36.89
N GLN A 628 -62.44 -9.98 37.17
CA GLN A 628 -62.31 -11.16 38.03
C GLN A 628 -62.74 -10.84 39.46
N ASN A 629 -62.33 -9.69 40.02
CA ASN A 629 -62.77 -9.26 41.35
C ASN A 629 -64.29 -9.06 41.42
N MET A 630 -64.89 -8.39 40.42
CA MET A 630 -66.34 -8.24 40.33
C MET A 630 -67.06 -9.60 40.25
N HIS A 631 -66.48 -10.58 39.55
CA HIS A 631 -67.05 -11.93 39.49
C HIS A 631 -66.96 -12.66 40.83
N HIS A 632 -65.81 -12.60 41.53
CA HIS A 632 -65.65 -13.20 42.86
C HIS A 632 -66.59 -12.55 43.89
N GLN A 633 -66.77 -11.24 43.83
CA GLN A 633 -67.68 -10.51 44.72
C GLN A 633 -69.14 -10.91 44.48
N GLY A 634 -69.57 -11.00 43.21
CA GLY A 634 -70.89 -11.55 42.87
C GLY A 634 -71.07 -13.03 43.22
N GLN A 635 -69.98 -13.83 43.22
CA GLN A 635 -69.99 -15.22 43.67
C GLN A 635 -70.22 -15.30 45.20
N GLN A 636 -69.54 -14.44 45.97
CA GLN A 636 -69.70 -14.34 47.42
C GLN A 636 -71.13 -13.92 47.81
N GLU A 637 -71.68 -12.90 47.13
CA GLU A 637 -73.08 -12.49 47.33
C GLU A 637 -74.08 -13.64 47.01
N LEU A 638 -73.78 -14.45 45.98
CA LEU A 638 -74.60 -15.62 45.64
C LEU A 638 -74.51 -16.72 46.71
N ASP A 639 -73.32 -16.98 47.25
CA ASP A 639 -73.09 -17.99 48.30
C ASP A 639 -73.70 -17.56 49.65
N GLU A 640 -73.65 -16.27 49.99
CA GLU A 640 -74.38 -15.70 51.14
C GLU A 640 -75.89 -15.90 50.99
N LEU A 641 -76.47 -15.56 49.84
CA LEU A 641 -77.89 -15.79 49.54
C LEU A 641 -78.28 -17.27 49.56
N HIS A 642 -77.40 -18.18 49.12
CA HIS A 642 -77.60 -19.62 49.24
C HIS A 642 -77.59 -20.08 50.71
N MET A 643 -76.71 -19.52 51.55
CA MET A 643 -76.67 -19.83 52.97
C MET A 643 -77.92 -19.31 53.70
N GLU A 644 -78.37 -18.09 53.41
CA GLU A 644 -79.62 -17.54 53.94
C GLU A 644 -80.83 -18.39 53.51
N LEU A 645 -80.92 -18.76 52.24
CA LEU A 645 -81.99 -19.63 51.72
C LEU A 645 -81.96 -21.02 52.37
N LYS A 646 -80.79 -21.55 52.72
CA LYS A 646 -80.66 -22.81 53.44
C LYS A 646 -81.14 -22.68 54.89
N LEU A 647 -80.71 -21.64 55.61
CA LEU A 647 -81.17 -21.35 56.97
C LEU A 647 -82.70 -21.14 57.03
N GLU A 648 -83.28 -20.48 56.04
CA GLU A 648 -84.74 -20.27 55.99
C GLU A 648 -85.49 -21.56 55.63
N LYS A 649 -84.94 -22.42 54.76
CA LYS A 649 -85.47 -23.78 54.56
C LYS A 649 -85.44 -24.59 55.85
N ASP A 650 -84.33 -24.57 56.59
CA ASP A 650 -84.20 -25.30 57.86
C ASP A 650 -85.18 -24.78 58.92
N ARG A 651 -85.43 -23.46 58.97
CA ARG A 651 -86.50 -22.85 59.79
C ARG A 651 -87.90 -23.30 59.37
N VAL A 652 -88.19 -23.35 58.07
CA VAL A 652 -89.48 -23.84 57.55
C VAL A 652 -89.67 -25.31 57.92
N PHE A 653 -88.66 -26.17 57.76
CA PHE A 653 -88.71 -27.57 58.22
C PHE A 653 -88.94 -27.69 59.74
N ALA A 654 -88.30 -26.85 60.55
CA ALA A 654 -88.54 -26.82 61.99
C ALA A 654 -89.98 -26.42 62.32
N LYS A 655 -90.53 -25.40 61.64
CA LYS A 655 -91.92 -24.96 61.81
C LYS A 655 -92.94 -25.99 61.31
N GLU A 656 -92.64 -26.70 60.22
CA GLU A 656 -93.49 -27.79 59.74
C GLU A 656 -93.51 -28.97 60.73
N LYS A 657 -92.38 -29.28 61.37
CA LYS A 657 -92.31 -30.27 62.45
C LYS A 657 -93.09 -29.86 63.71
N GLU A 658 -93.04 -28.59 64.10
CA GLU A 658 -93.91 -28.04 65.17
C GLU A 658 -95.39 -28.17 64.79
N LEU A 659 -95.74 -27.88 63.53
CA LEU A 659 -97.12 -27.95 63.03
C LEU A 659 -97.65 -29.38 63.01
N GLN A 660 -96.83 -30.36 62.60
CA GLN A 660 -97.15 -31.79 62.69
C GLN A 660 -97.37 -32.25 64.14
N GLU A 661 -96.60 -31.74 65.09
CA GLU A 661 -96.76 -32.10 66.51
C GLU A 661 -98.03 -31.46 67.12
N LEU A 662 -98.32 -30.20 66.80
CA LEU A 662 -99.60 -29.56 67.14
C LEU A 662 -100.79 -30.29 66.51
N GLN A 663 -100.65 -30.81 65.28
CA GLN A 663 -101.69 -31.59 64.61
C GLN A 663 -101.94 -32.94 65.29
N LYS A 664 -100.91 -33.62 65.81
CA LYS A 664 -101.09 -34.80 66.67
C LYS A 664 -101.79 -34.46 67.99
N GLN A 665 -101.40 -33.37 68.64
CA GLN A 665 -102.03 -32.92 69.89
C GLN A 665 -103.54 -32.63 69.67
N LEU A 666 -103.89 -31.99 68.55
CA LEU A 666 -105.28 -31.77 68.17
C LEU A 666 -106.04 -33.09 67.93
N GLN A 667 -105.43 -34.07 67.25
CA GLN A 667 -106.02 -35.41 67.08
C GLN A 667 -106.26 -36.11 68.43
N GLN A 668 -105.30 -36.04 69.35
CA GLN A 668 -105.43 -36.62 70.69
C GLN A 668 -106.58 -35.97 71.49
N THR A 669 -106.65 -34.63 71.52
CA THR A 669 -107.75 -33.92 72.20
C THR A 669 -109.13 -34.20 71.59
N THR A 670 -109.20 -34.52 70.29
CA THR A 670 -110.45 -34.93 69.63
C THR A 670 -110.91 -36.31 70.13
N ILE A 671 -109.98 -37.26 70.27
CA ILE A 671 -110.25 -38.60 70.84
C ILE A 671 -110.72 -38.50 72.30
N ASP A 672 -110.09 -37.64 73.10
CA ASP A 672 -110.45 -37.45 74.50
C ASP A 672 -111.84 -36.78 74.67
N PHE A 673 -112.22 -35.89 73.73
CA PHE A 673 -113.57 -35.29 73.69
C PHE A 673 -114.65 -36.32 73.34
N GLU A 674 -114.43 -37.20 72.36
CA GLU A 674 -115.36 -38.31 72.04
C GLU A 674 -115.55 -39.27 73.21
N LYS A 675 -114.50 -39.47 74.02
CA LYS A 675 -114.53 -40.31 75.23
C LYS A 675 -115.44 -39.72 76.32
N LEU A 676 -115.30 -38.42 76.61
CA LEU A 676 -116.17 -37.70 77.55
C LEU A 676 -117.63 -37.67 77.08
N GLN A 677 -117.88 -37.57 75.77
CA GLN A 677 -119.23 -37.64 75.20
C GLN A 677 -119.88 -39.03 75.39
N LYS A 678 -119.07 -40.08 75.55
CA LYS A 678 -119.50 -41.45 75.84
C LYS A 678 -119.90 -41.60 77.32
N ASP A 679 -119.10 -41.06 78.23
CA ASP A 679 -119.36 -41.11 79.67
C ASP A 679 -120.63 -40.31 80.04
N ALA A 680 -120.89 -39.19 79.35
CA ALA A 680 -122.11 -38.40 79.52
C ALA A 680 -123.42 -39.17 79.22
N LYS A 681 -123.38 -40.26 78.42
CA LYS A 681 -124.55 -41.14 78.23
C LYS A 681 -124.81 -42.08 79.42
N GLY A 682 -123.77 -42.49 80.16
CA GLY A 682 -123.91 -43.41 81.29
C GLY A 682 -124.69 -42.84 82.47
N TRP A 683 -124.68 -41.52 82.66
CA TRP A 683 -125.43 -40.83 83.71
C TRP A 683 -126.92 -40.64 83.39
N SER A 684 -127.36 -40.90 82.14
CA SER A 684 -128.76 -40.78 81.74
C SER A 684 -129.61 -41.99 82.13
N ASP A 685 -129.01 -43.18 82.24
CA ASP A 685 -129.73 -44.44 82.48
C ASP A 685 -129.82 -44.82 83.97
N ALA A 686 -129.12 -44.09 84.86
CA ALA A 686 -129.05 -44.35 86.29
C ALA A 686 -130.06 -43.55 87.15
N LEU A 687 -130.80 -42.60 86.58
CA LEU A 687 -131.62 -41.63 87.32
C LEU A 687 -133.15 -41.86 87.25
N HIS A 688 -133.59 -43.10 87.00
CA HIS A 688 -135.03 -43.40 86.85
C HIS A 688 -135.54 -44.62 87.61
N ASN A 689 -134.90 -45.00 88.73
CA ASN A 689 -135.42 -46.09 89.57
C ASN A 689 -135.46 -45.74 91.07
N GLN A 690 -136.66 -45.36 91.47
CA GLN A 690 -137.31 -45.55 92.79
C GLN A 690 -137.11 -44.52 93.89
N GLN A 691 -138.27 -44.02 94.31
CA GLN A 691 -138.55 -43.19 95.48
C GLN A 691 -139.75 -43.84 96.19
N GLY A 692 -139.72 -43.89 97.52
CA GLY A 692 -140.62 -44.70 98.34
C GLY A 692 -139.87 -45.21 99.58
N GLU A 693 -139.54 -44.34 100.53
CA GLU A 693 -140.38 -44.05 101.71
C GLU A 693 -140.18 -45.09 102.84
N VAL A 694 -140.20 -44.75 104.13
CA VAL A 694 -139.88 -43.49 104.86
C VAL A 694 -139.84 -43.89 106.34
N ASP A 695 -139.00 -43.22 107.15
CA ASP A 695 -139.10 -43.14 108.63
C ASP A 695 -139.03 -44.44 109.49
N ASP A 696 -138.70 -44.42 110.78
CA ASP A 696 -137.87 -43.53 111.61
C ASP A 696 -137.70 -44.23 113.00
N PHE A 697 -136.90 -43.65 113.88
CA PHE A 697 -137.25 -43.51 115.31
C PHE A 697 -137.38 -44.71 116.28
N MET A 698 -136.90 -45.93 116.01
CA MET A 698 -136.85 -46.97 117.06
C MET A 698 -135.50 -47.08 117.79
N GLU A 699 -135.38 -46.19 118.78
CA GLU A 699 -134.76 -46.44 120.10
C GLU A 699 -133.23 -46.46 120.20
N GLN A 700 -132.71 -45.25 120.40
CA GLN A 700 -132.04 -44.82 121.64
C GLN A 700 -131.97 -45.83 122.82
N ARG A 701 -131.07 -45.56 123.79
CA ARG A 701 -131.02 -46.18 125.14
C ARG A 701 -130.37 -47.56 125.26
N ARG A 702 -129.64 -48.03 124.25
CA ARG A 702 -128.43 -48.91 124.35
C ARG A 702 -127.22 -48.35 125.12
N LEU A 703 -127.31 -47.10 125.58
CA LEU A 703 -126.24 -46.37 126.25
C LEU A 703 -125.61 -47.14 127.42
N TRP A 704 -124.29 -47.32 127.32
CA TRP A 704 -123.38 -46.78 128.34
C TRP A 704 -123.34 -47.49 129.72
N LEU A 705 -123.09 -48.79 129.70
CA LEU A 705 -122.29 -49.46 130.74
C LEU A 705 -121.17 -50.23 130.01
N GLN A 706 -120.14 -49.56 129.48
CA GLN A 706 -119.15 -48.73 130.19
C GLN A 706 -118.52 -49.52 131.36
N ARG A 707 -117.34 -50.12 131.11
CA ARG A 707 -116.10 -49.99 131.90
C ARG A 707 -115.20 -51.23 131.81
N GLU A 708 -114.50 -51.38 130.68
CA GLU A 708 -113.33 -52.26 130.56
C GLU A 708 -112.24 -51.55 129.73
N GLY A 709 -111.95 -50.30 130.10
CA GLY A 709 -111.19 -49.32 129.30
C GLY A 709 -109.74 -49.10 129.71
N GLU A 710 -109.08 -50.03 130.42
CA GLU A 710 -107.74 -49.81 130.99
C GLU A 710 -106.67 -50.83 130.55
N LEU A 711 -106.95 -51.69 129.54
CA LEU A 711 -105.99 -52.69 129.02
C LEU A 711 -105.66 -52.57 127.52
N GLN A 712 -105.99 -51.46 126.85
CA GLN A 712 -105.65 -51.25 125.42
C GLN A 712 -104.81 -49.99 125.11
N GLN A 713 -104.54 -49.11 126.09
CA GLN A 713 -103.64 -47.95 125.89
C GLN A 713 -102.13 -48.30 125.86
N ALA A 714 -101.75 -49.54 126.19
CA ALA A 714 -100.35 -49.98 126.18
C ALA A 714 -99.83 -50.43 124.79
N VAL A 715 -100.71 -50.64 123.81
CA VAL A 715 -100.33 -51.10 122.45
C VAL A 715 -100.20 -49.92 121.47
N GLU A 716 -100.99 -48.87 121.65
CA GLU A 716 -101.07 -47.72 120.73
C GLU A 716 -99.88 -46.74 120.86
N THR A 717 -99.03 -46.92 121.87
CA THR A 717 -97.81 -46.12 122.08
C THR A 717 -96.56 -46.75 121.45
N LEU A 718 -96.55 -48.06 121.22
CA LEU A 718 -95.43 -48.75 120.54
C LEU A 718 -95.43 -48.52 119.02
N GLY A 719 -96.60 -48.59 118.36
CA GLY A 719 -96.71 -48.34 116.91
C GLY A 719 -96.29 -46.92 116.50
N LYS A 720 -96.57 -45.92 117.34
CA LYS A 720 -96.20 -44.51 117.07
C LYS A 720 -94.70 -44.25 117.08
N LEU A 721 -93.91 -45.07 117.77
CA LEU A 721 -92.43 -45.02 117.74
C LEU A 721 -91.88 -45.68 116.45
N GLU A 722 -92.48 -46.77 116.01
CA GLU A 722 -92.10 -47.51 114.80
C GLU A 722 -92.39 -46.69 113.53
N ASP A 723 -93.54 -46.02 113.46
CA ASP A 723 -93.86 -45.07 112.38
C ASP A 723 -92.91 -43.86 112.32
N THR A 724 -92.46 -43.34 113.47
CA THR A 724 -91.45 -42.26 113.50
C THR A 724 -90.07 -42.75 113.08
N HIS A 725 -89.71 -43.99 113.46
CA HIS A 725 -88.45 -44.60 113.06
C HIS A 725 -88.40 -44.80 111.54
N ASN A 726 -89.46 -45.36 110.95
CA ASN A 726 -89.52 -45.62 109.51
C ASN A 726 -89.50 -44.32 108.68
N LYS A 727 -90.23 -43.27 109.09
CA LYS A 727 -90.13 -41.95 108.44
C LYS A 727 -88.74 -41.33 108.55
N SER A 728 -88.05 -41.50 109.68
CA SER A 728 -86.66 -41.02 109.83
C SER A 728 -85.67 -41.83 108.98
N ALA A 729 -85.95 -43.11 108.71
CA ALA A 729 -85.15 -43.96 107.83
C ALA A 729 -85.35 -43.62 106.34
N GLU A 730 -86.59 -43.33 105.92
CA GLU A 730 -86.89 -42.83 104.57
C GLU A 730 -86.20 -41.49 104.30
N GLN A 731 -86.30 -40.53 105.24
CA GLN A 731 -85.60 -39.25 105.15
C GLN A 731 -84.07 -39.40 105.10
N LEU A 732 -83.50 -40.37 105.82
CA LEU A 732 -82.06 -40.68 105.74
C LEU A 732 -81.66 -41.26 104.38
N LEU A 733 -82.51 -42.07 103.75
CA LEU A 733 -82.27 -42.62 102.41
C LEU A 733 -82.38 -41.55 101.32
N GLU A 734 -83.36 -40.64 101.44
CA GLU A 734 -83.55 -39.49 100.54
C GLU A 734 -82.34 -38.54 100.61
N LEU A 735 -81.94 -38.13 101.82
CA LEU A 735 -80.73 -37.33 102.05
C LEU A 735 -79.45 -38.07 101.59
N GLN A 736 -79.35 -39.39 101.71
CA GLN A 736 -78.23 -40.17 101.14
C GLN A 736 -78.25 -40.24 99.61
N GLY A 737 -79.41 -40.10 98.97
CA GLY A 737 -79.55 -39.96 97.52
C GLY A 737 -79.08 -38.58 97.06
N GLU A 738 -79.58 -37.53 97.71
CA GLU A 738 -79.17 -36.14 97.46
C GLU A 738 -77.66 -35.93 97.63
N VAL A 739 -77.07 -36.44 98.72
CA VAL A 739 -75.63 -36.36 98.96
C VAL A 739 -74.82 -37.11 97.88
N ARG A 740 -75.34 -38.21 97.33
CA ARG A 740 -74.68 -38.91 96.21
C ARG A 740 -74.78 -38.13 94.89
N ASN A 741 -75.93 -37.54 94.60
CA ASN A 741 -76.11 -36.72 93.39
C ASN A 741 -75.21 -35.46 93.44
N LEU A 742 -75.20 -34.75 94.58
CA LEU A 742 -74.32 -33.59 94.80
C LEU A 742 -72.83 -33.97 94.76
N ALA A 743 -72.46 -35.17 95.19
CA ALA A 743 -71.08 -35.66 95.06
C ALA A 743 -70.67 -35.89 93.60
N LEU A 744 -71.56 -36.48 92.78
CA LEU A 744 -71.32 -36.69 91.35
C LEU A 744 -71.28 -35.36 90.57
N GLU A 745 -72.18 -34.42 90.87
CA GLU A 745 -72.15 -33.06 90.30
C GLU A 745 -70.83 -32.34 90.65
N LEU A 746 -70.35 -32.47 91.90
CA LEU A 746 -69.06 -31.92 92.30
C LEU A 746 -67.87 -32.58 91.60
N GLU A 747 -67.95 -33.87 91.25
CA GLU A 747 -66.90 -34.54 90.47
C GLU A 747 -66.91 -34.11 89.00
N LEU A 748 -68.09 -33.95 88.38
CA LEU A 748 -68.22 -33.40 87.02
C LEU A 748 -67.68 -31.96 86.95
N VAL A 749 -68.09 -31.08 87.87
CA VAL A 749 -67.61 -29.68 87.92
C VAL A 749 -66.10 -29.61 88.19
N ARG A 750 -65.51 -30.59 88.90
CA ARG A 750 -64.05 -30.70 89.05
C ARG A 750 -63.36 -31.16 87.78
N ALA A 751 -63.93 -32.11 87.04
CA ALA A 751 -63.41 -32.56 85.76
C ALA A 751 -63.44 -31.42 84.71
N GLU A 752 -64.56 -30.69 84.63
CA GLU A 752 -64.70 -29.50 83.79
C GLU A 752 -63.70 -28.40 84.18
N ASN A 753 -63.47 -28.16 85.48
CA ASN A 753 -62.46 -27.20 85.93
C ASN A 753 -61.02 -27.62 85.57
N GLU A 754 -60.65 -28.90 85.70
CA GLU A 754 -59.32 -29.34 85.25
C GLU A 754 -59.19 -29.31 83.72
N GLN A 755 -60.26 -29.59 82.97
CA GLN A 755 -60.27 -29.44 81.51
C GLN A 755 -60.04 -27.98 81.11
N LEU A 756 -60.86 -27.04 81.59
CA LEU A 756 -60.70 -25.60 81.32
C LEU A 756 -59.32 -25.07 81.77
N LYS A 757 -58.77 -25.60 82.86
CA LYS A 757 -57.43 -25.27 83.36
C LYS A 757 -56.30 -25.86 82.51
N ASN A 758 -56.55 -26.92 81.75
CA ASN A 758 -55.59 -27.44 80.77
C ASN A 758 -55.69 -26.66 79.46
N GLU A 759 -56.91 -26.42 78.95
CA GLU A 759 -57.16 -25.56 77.80
C GLU A 759 -56.56 -24.15 77.98
N ALA A 760 -56.65 -23.58 79.19
CA ALA A 760 -56.01 -22.30 79.52
C ALA A 760 -54.46 -22.35 79.48
N LYS A 761 -53.84 -23.48 79.84
CA LYS A 761 -52.36 -23.65 79.73
C LYS A 761 -51.95 -23.80 78.27
N ASP A 762 -52.71 -24.55 77.48
CA ASP A 762 -52.43 -24.76 76.07
C ASP A 762 -52.55 -23.42 75.32
N MET A 763 -53.58 -22.62 75.63
CA MET A 763 -53.69 -21.22 75.18
C MET A 763 -52.49 -20.34 75.61
N ASP A 764 -51.98 -20.47 76.84
CA ASP A 764 -50.80 -19.72 77.28
C ASP A 764 -49.52 -20.14 76.52
N VAL A 765 -49.40 -21.42 76.16
CA VAL A 765 -48.32 -21.93 75.29
C VAL A 765 -48.46 -21.36 73.88
N ASP A 766 -49.66 -21.36 73.29
CA ASP A 766 -49.92 -20.78 71.97
C ASP A 766 -49.67 -19.26 71.95
N LEU A 767 -50.05 -18.54 73.02
CA LEU A 767 -49.71 -17.12 73.16
C LEU A 767 -48.21 -16.89 73.31
N ALA A 768 -47.46 -17.83 73.89
CA ALA A 768 -46.00 -17.76 73.96
C ALA A 768 -45.33 -18.05 72.61
N THR A 769 -45.80 -19.04 71.85
CA THR A 769 -45.27 -19.35 70.51
C THR A 769 -45.58 -18.23 69.51
N LEU A 770 -46.80 -17.66 69.53
CA LEU A 770 -47.17 -16.50 68.71
C LEU A 770 -46.33 -15.26 69.04
N ARG A 771 -46.03 -15.00 70.32
CA ARG A 771 -45.10 -13.91 70.74
C ARG A 771 -43.69 -14.15 70.21
N ALA A 772 -43.18 -15.38 70.25
CA ALA A 772 -41.86 -15.72 69.71
C ALA A 772 -41.81 -15.54 68.19
N GLN A 773 -42.85 -15.99 67.46
CA GLN A 773 -42.98 -15.79 66.02
C GLN A 773 -43.04 -14.30 65.64
N ALA A 774 -43.80 -13.49 66.39
CA ALA A 774 -43.87 -12.05 66.18
C ALA A 774 -42.51 -11.35 66.37
N GLN A 775 -41.75 -11.72 67.41
CA GLN A 775 -40.39 -11.19 67.61
C GLN A 775 -39.42 -11.61 66.50
N GLU A 776 -39.53 -12.83 65.99
CA GLU A 776 -38.67 -13.30 64.90
C GLU A 776 -39.00 -12.60 63.57
N ALA A 777 -40.29 -12.42 63.26
CA ALA A 777 -40.73 -11.61 62.12
C ALA A 777 -40.23 -10.16 62.21
N GLU A 778 -40.19 -9.57 63.40
CA GLU A 778 -39.66 -8.22 63.59
C GLU A 778 -38.14 -8.14 63.38
N LYS A 779 -37.35 -9.14 63.84
CA LYS A 779 -35.91 -9.24 63.51
C LYS A 779 -35.68 -9.38 62.01
N GLN A 780 -36.45 -10.24 61.33
CA GLN A 780 -36.35 -10.41 59.88
C GLN A 780 -36.69 -9.11 59.13
N ARG A 781 -37.69 -8.36 59.60
CA ARG A 781 -38.03 -7.04 59.06
C ARG A 781 -36.90 -6.01 59.26
N GLN A 782 -36.23 -6.03 60.42
CA GLN A 782 -35.06 -5.16 60.66
C GLN A 782 -33.88 -5.53 59.75
N LEU A 783 -33.59 -6.82 59.56
CA LEU A 783 -32.57 -7.29 58.63
C LEU A 783 -32.90 -6.89 57.18
N TRP A 784 -34.16 -7.03 56.75
CA TRP A 784 -34.61 -6.61 55.43
C TRP A 784 -34.46 -5.09 55.23
N LEU A 785 -34.83 -4.27 56.23
CA LEU A 785 -34.65 -2.82 56.19
C LEU A 785 -33.17 -2.41 56.15
N TYR A 786 -32.30 -3.13 56.87
CA TYR A 786 -30.85 -2.92 56.81
C TYR A 786 -30.28 -3.27 55.43
N CYS A 787 -30.64 -4.42 54.88
CA CYS A 787 -30.26 -4.82 53.53
C CYS A 787 -30.76 -3.83 52.48
N LYS A 788 -32.03 -3.41 52.55
CA LYS A 788 -32.61 -2.38 51.67
C LYS A 788 -31.78 -1.10 51.71
N LYS A 789 -31.48 -0.57 52.91
CA LYS A 789 -30.70 0.66 53.07
C LYS A 789 -29.28 0.54 52.53
N LYS A 790 -28.65 -0.63 52.66
CA LYS A 790 -27.33 -0.92 52.07
C LYS A 790 -27.38 -0.95 50.53
N MET A 791 -28.43 -1.54 49.94
CA MET A 791 -28.64 -1.54 48.49
C MET A 791 -28.93 -0.12 47.97
N GLU A 792 -29.74 0.67 48.66
CA GLU A 792 -29.99 2.09 48.33
C GLU A 792 -28.69 2.92 48.34
N GLN A 793 -27.81 2.69 49.31
CA GLN A 793 -26.48 3.31 49.36
C GLN A 793 -25.56 2.87 48.20
N GLN A 794 -25.58 1.59 47.82
CA GLN A 794 -24.81 1.09 46.68
C GLN A 794 -25.33 1.65 45.35
N ILE A 795 -26.65 1.70 45.16
CA ILE A 795 -27.28 2.31 43.98
C ILE A 795 -26.86 3.78 43.87
N LYS A 796 -26.91 4.54 44.99
CA LYS A 796 -26.49 5.94 44.99
C LYS A 796 -25.00 6.09 44.66
N ALA A 797 -24.12 5.27 45.24
CA ALA A 797 -22.69 5.32 44.93
C ALA A 797 -22.38 4.98 43.45
N LEU A 798 -23.15 4.08 42.84
CA LEU A 798 -23.06 3.79 41.40
C LEU A 798 -23.57 4.95 40.54
N GLN A 799 -24.67 5.61 40.94
CA GLN A 799 -25.19 6.81 40.26
C GLN A 799 -24.21 7.99 40.34
N ASP A 800 -23.62 8.24 41.52
CA ASP A 800 -22.60 9.28 41.71
C ASP A 800 -21.35 8.99 40.86
N LYS A 801 -20.94 7.71 40.76
CA LYS A 801 -19.83 7.28 39.87
C LYS A 801 -20.18 7.46 38.39
N GLN A 802 -21.41 7.13 37.98
CA GLN A 802 -21.88 7.34 36.61
C GLN A 802 -21.93 8.84 36.24
N ALA A 803 -22.35 9.70 37.16
CA ALA A 803 -22.29 11.16 37.00
C ALA A 803 -20.85 11.66 36.84
N SER A 804 -19.90 11.12 37.62
CA SER A 804 -18.48 11.45 37.49
C SER A 804 -17.88 10.98 36.15
N MET A 805 -18.27 9.81 35.64
CA MET A 805 -17.78 9.33 34.33
C MET A 805 -18.36 10.17 33.19
N THR A 806 -19.66 10.47 33.21
CA THR A 806 -20.31 11.29 32.16
C THR A 806 -19.84 12.76 32.14
N LEU A 807 -19.32 13.30 33.25
CA LEU A 807 -18.58 14.56 33.27
C LEU A 807 -17.22 14.42 32.57
N SER A 808 -16.44 13.40 32.94
CA SER A 808 -15.14 13.10 32.31
C SER A 808 -15.25 12.85 30.80
N GLU A 809 -16.26 12.10 30.36
CA GLU A 809 -16.58 11.86 28.95
C GLU A 809 -16.85 13.17 28.18
N LYS A 810 -17.54 14.14 28.80
CA LYS A 810 -17.75 15.47 28.21
C LYS A 810 -16.46 16.27 28.11
N ASP A 811 -15.62 16.24 29.13
CA ASP A 811 -14.31 16.91 29.10
C ASP A 811 -13.41 16.33 27.99
N PHE A 812 -13.39 15.00 27.82
CA PHE A 812 -12.70 14.36 26.70
C PHE A 812 -13.33 14.69 25.34
N GLN A 813 -14.66 14.75 25.22
CA GLN A 813 -15.31 15.21 23.99
C GLN A 813 -14.92 16.65 23.63
N CYS A 814 -14.84 17.55 24.61
CA CYS A 814 -14.37 18.93 24.41
C CYS A 814 -12.91 18.98 23.93
N GLN A 815 -12.02 18.16 24.51
CA GLN A 815 -10.62 18.04 24.06
C GLN A 815 -10.51 17.52 22.63
N VAL A 816 -11.32 16.50 22.27
CA VAL A 816 -11.36 15.95 20.90
C VAL A 816 -11.87 16.99 19.89
N LEU A 817 -12.83 17.84 20.26
CA LEU A 817 -13.30 18.92 19.40
C LEU A 817 -12.25 20.02 19.19
N ASP A 818 -11.51 20.40 20.24
CA ASP A 818 -10.40 21.36 20.14
C ASP A 818 -9.24 20.81 19.28
N LEU A 819 -8.88 19.53 19.43
CA LEU A 819 -7.90 18.87 18.57
C LEU A 819 -8.36 18.80 17.11
N LYS A 820 -9.65 18.54 16.84
CA LYS A 820 -10.21 18.58 15.48
C LYS A 820 -10.16 19.99 14.88
N ALA A 821 -10.45 21.03 15.65
CA ALA A 821 -10.34 22.42 15.21
C ALA A 821 -8.89 22.80 14.86
N LYS A 822 -7.93 22.38 15.70
CA LYS A 822 -6.48 22.56 15.43
C LYS A 822 -6.03 21.82 14.18
N LEU A 823 -6.46 20.57 13.98
CA LEU A 823 -6.15 19.80 12.78
C LEU A 823 -6.66 20.48 11.50
N ALA A 824 -7.91 20.96 11.51
CA ALA A 824 -8.49 21.68 10.38
C ALA A 824 -7.72 22.98 10.08
N ALA A 825 -7.30 23.73 11.11
CA ALA A 825 -6.46 24.92 10.94
C ALA A 825 -5.08 24.58 10.33
N THR A 826 -4.44 23.50 10.76
CA THR A 826 -3.17 23.05 10.17
C THR A 826 -3.32 22.59 8.71
N GLN A 827 -4.42 21.92 8.36
CA GLN A 827 -4.71 21.51 6.99
C GLN A 827 -4.95 22.71 6.05
N MET A 828 -5.62 23.77 6.52
CA MET A 828 -5.78 25.01 5.76
C MET A 828 -4.44 25.74 5.53
N ASN A 829 -3.54 25.71 6.53
CA ASN A 829 -2.18 26.24 6.40
C ASN A 829 -1.32 25.40 5.43
N GLU A 830 -1.49 24.07 5.43
CA GLU A 830 -0.84 23.17 4.47
C GLU A 830 -1.32 23.43 3.03
N GLN A 831 -2.63 23.63 2.83
CA GLN A 831 -3.19 23.95 1.51
C GLN A 831 -2.71 25.31 0.99
N THR A 832 -2.63 26.33 1.85
CA THR A 832 -2.11 27.66 1.45
C THR A 832 -0.63 27.62 1.10
N THR A 833 0.21 26.94 1.91
CA THR A 833 1.63 26.75 1.58
C THR A 833 1.86 25.92 0.32
N LYS A 834 1.00 24.92 0.03
CA LYS A 834 1.02 24.20 -1.26
C LYS A 834 0.69 25.09 -2.46
N LEU A 835 -0.27 26.01 -2.33
CA LEU A 835 -0.59 26.98 -3.38
C LEU A 835 0.55 27.99 -3.60
N GLU A 836 1.20 28.45 -2.53
CA GLU A 836 2.39 29.30 -2.62
C GLU A 836 3.55 28.58 -3.33
N LEU A 837 3.83 27.32 -2.97
CA LEU A 837 4.84 26.48 -3.64
C LEU A 837 4.53 26.25 -5.13
N GLN A 838 3.26 26.06 -5.50
CA GLN A 838 2.86 25.99 -6.92
C GLN A 838 3.09 27.31 -7.67
N SER A 839 2.90 28.46 -7.01
CA SER A 839 3.24 29.76 -7.59
C SER A 839 4.74 29.89 -7.86
N TYR A 840 5.59 29.52 -6.90
CA TYR A 840 7.05 29.52 -7.08
C TYR A 840 7.53 28.56 -8.16
N LEU A 841 6.87 27.40 -8.31
CA LEU A 841 7.15 26.47 -9.42
C LEU A 841 6.84 27.10 -10.79
N GLY A 842 5.69 27.78 -10.91
CA GLY A 842 5.31 28.50 -12.13
C GLY A 842 6.25 29.65 -12.48
N GLU A 843 6.77 30.39 -11.50
CA GLU A 843 7.81 31.41 -11.69
C GLU A 843 9.14 30.79 -12.15
N HIS A 844 9.52 29.64 -11.59
CA HIS A 844 10.72 28.90 -12.00
C HIS A 844 10.62 28.38 -13.44
N ASP A 845 9.47 27.86 -13.86
CA ASP A 845 9.24 27.41 -15.23
C ASP A 845 9.27 28.57 -16.24
N GLN A 846 8.75 29.75 -15.89
CA GLN A 846 8.92 30.97 -16.69
C GLN A 846 10.38 31.40 -16.79
N LEU A 847 11.14 31.30 -15.70
CA LEU A 847 12.58 31.59 -15.71
C LEU A 847 13.34 30.63 -16.63
N LEU A 848 13.05 29.32 -16.57
CA LEU A 848 13.61 28.30 -17.48
C LEU A 848 13.27 28.60 -18.94
N ALA A 849 12.02 28.95 -19.24
CA ALA A 849 11.61 29.35 -20.59
C ALA A 849 12.43 30.55 -21.10
N SER A 850 12.60 31.58 -20.27
CA SER A 850 13.41 32.75 -20.62
C SER A 850 14.91 32.43 -20.79
N GLN A 851 15.47 31.50 -20.01
CA GLN A 851 16.85 31.05 -20.19
C GLN A 851 17.02 30.31 -21.53
N ASN A 852 16.07 29.45 -21.89
CA ASN A 852 16.07 28.73 -23.16
C ASN A 852 15.97 29.69 -24.35
N GLU A 853 15.12 30.72 -24.28
CA GLU A 853 15.04 31.78 -25.29
C GLU A 853 16.38 32.53 -25.43
N VAL A 854 17.03 32.89 -24.33
CA VAL A 854 18.36 33.50 -24.33
C VAL A 854 19.43 32.58 -24.93
N LEU A 855 19.36 31.27 -24.75
CA LEU A 855 20.26 30.30 -25.38
C LEU A 855 20.05 30.23 -26.91
N VAL A 856 18.79 30.22 -27.37
CA VAL A 856 18.46 30.26 -28.81
C VAL A 856 19.01 31.54 -29.44
N LEU A 857 18.74 32.70 -28.84
CA LEU A 857 19.23 34.00 -29.32
C LEU A 857 20.77 34.10 -29.35
N LYS A 858 21.48 33.45 -28.41
CA LYS A 858 22.95 33.36 -28.44
C LYS A 858 23.46 32.55 -29.63
N GLU A 859 22.82 31.43 -29.96
CA GLU A 859 23.22 30.60 -31.10
C GLU A 859 22.86 31.27 -32.45
N GLU A 860 21.77 32.03 -32.51
CA GLU A 860 21.46 32.90 -33.67
C GLU A 860 22.49 34.01 -33.85
N LEU A 861 22.86 34.72 -32.78
CA LEU A 861 23.91 35.75 -32.83
C LEU A 861 25.24 35.18 -33.32
N LYS A 862 25.61 33.98 -32.87
CA LYS A 862 26.81 33.27 -33.33
C LYS A 862 26.76 32.94 -34.82
N LYS A 863 25.63 32.42 -35.33
CA LYS A 863 25.43 32.19 -36.78
C LYS A 863 25.59 33.47 -37.59
N LEU A 864 25.01 34.59 -37.13
CA LEU A 864 25.15 35.90 -37.79
C LEU A 864 26.59 36.44 -37.76
N LEU A 865 27.35 36.19 -36.68
CA LEU A 865 28.77 36.51 -36.60
C LEU A 865 29.60 35.68 -37.59
N ASP A 866 29.32 34.38 -37.71
CA ASP A 866 29.98 33.51 -38.70
C ASP A 866 29.66 33.91 -40.15
N GLU A 867 28.43 34.33 -40.43
CA GLU A 867 28.07 34.89 -41.74
C GLU A 867 28.79 36.20 -42.03
N LYS A 868 28.86 37.10 -41.05
CA LYS A 868 29.64 38.34 -41.15
C LYS A 868 31.12 38.07 -41.40
N ALA A 869 31.71 37.07 -40.72
CA ALA A 869 33.09 36.64 -40.93
C ALA A 869 33.31 36.09 -42.35
N LYS A 870 32.39 35.26 -42.87
CA LYS A 870 32.43 34.77 -44.27
C LYS A 870 32.38 35.91 -45.29
N VAL A 871 31.56 36.95 -45.05
CA VAL A 871 31.51 38.15 -45.92
C VAL A 871 32.81 38.95 -45.84
N LEU A 872 33.37 39.14 -44.65
CA LEU A 872 34.64 39.84 -44.44
C LEU A 872 35.81 39.13 -45.14
N ASN A 873 35.89 37.81 -45.03
CA ASN A 873 36.91 37.01 -45.72
C ASN A 873 36.79 37.14 -47.24
N LYS A 874 35.58 37.01 -47.81
CA LYS A 874 35.33 37.24 -49.26
C LYS A 874 35.68 38.65 -49.71
N TYR A 875 35.59 39.66 -48.85
CA TYR A 875 36.05 41.01 -49.15
C TYR A 875 37.59 41.10 -49.12
N ASN A 876 38.24 40.49 -48.13
CA ASN A 876 39.70 40.45 -48.03
C ASN A 876 40.34 39.70 -49.19
N GLU A 877 39.83 38.52 -49.56
CA GLU A 877 40.25 37.75 -50.76
C GLU A 877 40.19 38.60 -52.03
N LYS A 878 39.08 39.33 -52.24
CA LYS A 878 38.93 40.25 -53.38
C LYS A 878 39.94 41.38 -53.34
N LYS A 879 40.17 41.97 -52.15
CA LYS A 879 41.14 43.05 -51.95
C LYS A 879 42.56 42.58 -52.26
N GLU A 880 42.97 41.41 -51.75
CA GLU A 880 44.28 40.80 -52.02
C GLU A 880 44.45 40.52 -53.51
N HIS A 881 43.47 39.88 -54.16
CA HIS A 881 43.52 39.64 -55.61
C HIS A 881 43.57 40.93 -56.45
N PHE A 882 42.99 42.05 -56.00
CA PHE A 882 43.20 43.36 -56.64
C PHE A 882 44.59 43.92 -56.37
N MET A 883 45.15 43.75 -55.17
CA MET A 883 46.53 44.12 -54.85
C MET A 883 47.53 43.31 -55.68
N ASP A 884 47.33 42.00 -55.85
CA ASP A 884 48.19 41.15 -56.68
C ASP A 884 48.15 41.57 -58.14
N LYS A 885 46.95 41.87 -58.68
CA LYS A 885 46.81 42.43 -60.04
C LYS A 885 47.54 43.76 -60.19
N PHE A 886 47.45 44.63 -59.18
CA PHE A 886 48.18 45.90 -59.17
C PHE A 886 49.70 45.71 -59.09
N CYS A 887 50.17 44.79 -58.25
CA CYS A 887 51.57 44.41 -58.13
C CYS A 887 52.12 43.80 -59.43
N ALA A 888 51.35 42.91 -60.09
CA ALA A 888 51.71 42.33 -61.38
C ALA A 888 51.78 43.39 -62.49
N ALA A 889 50.81 44.31 -62.54
CA ALA A 889 50.84 45.44 -63.48
C ALA A 889 52.04 46.36 -63.22
N LYS A 890 52.32 46.70 -61.95
CA LYS A 890 53.50 47.49 -61.55
C LYS A 890 54.80 46.79 -61.95
N LEU A 891 54.91 45.47 -61.74
CA LEU A 891 56.06 44.67 -62.16
C LEU A 891 56.23 44.68 -63.68
N PHE A 892 55.14 44.54 -64.44
CA PHE A 892 55.16 44.61 -65.90
C PHE A 892 55.65 45.97 -66.40
N TYR A 893 55.09 47.08 -65.90
CA TYR A 893 55.58 48.42 -66.24
C TYR A 893 57.04 48.65 -65.83
N THR A 894 57.49 48.08 -64.71
CA THR A 894 58.89 48.19 -64.29
C THR A 894 59.82 47.43 -65.26
N LYS A 895 59.43 46.23 -65.71
CA LYS A 895 60.19 45.47 -66.72
C LYS A 895 60.22 46.18 -68.07
N GLU A 896 59.09 46.75 -68.51
CA GLU A 896 58.99 47.53 -69.74
C GLU A 896 59.85 48.81 -69.68
N MET A 897 59.88 49.50 -68.54
CA MET A 897 60.76 50.65 -68.31
C MET A 897 62.24 50.25 -68.39
N LEU A 898 62.66 49.18 -67.68
CA LEU A 898 64.03 48.69 -67.73
C LEU A 898 64.46 48.27 -69.15
N TRP A 899 63.58 47.57 -69.89
CA TRP A 899 63.85 47.21 -71.29
C TRP A 899 64.01 48.44 -72.20
N ARG A 900 63.19 49.48 -71.99
CA ARG A 900 63.33 50.75 -72.72
C ARG A 900 64.63 51.47 -72.36
N ASP A 901 65.01 51.49 -71.08
CA ASP A 901 66.27 52.09 -70.64
C ASP A 901 67.48 51.35 -71.22
N ASP A 902 67.48 50.01 -71.20
CA ASP A 902 68.50 49.19 -71.85
C ASP A 902 68.59 49.47 -73.36
N LYS A 903 67.44 49.59 -74.04
CA LYS A 903 67.40 49.90 -75.48
C LYS A 903 67.86 51.33 -75.78
N ILE A 904 67.54 52.30 -74.92
CA ILE A 904 68.06 53.67 -74.99
C ILE A 904 69.57 53.66 -74.83
N GLN A 905 70.13 52.92 -73.86
CA GLN A 905 71.58 52.81 -73.70
C GLN A 905 72.26 52.12 -74.89
N GLU A 906 71.63 51.10 -75.49
CA GLU A 906 72.12 50.46 -76.73
C GLU A 906 72.18 51.47 -77.89
N LEU A 907 71.11 52.25 -78.09
CA LEU A 907 71.05 53.31 -79.09
C LEU A 907 72.09 54.41 -78.83
N GLN A 908 72.29 54.82 -77.56
CA GLN A 908 73.33 55.77 -77.17
C GLN A 908 74.74 55.26 -77.53
N ARG A 909 75.06 53.99 -77.20
CA ARG A 909 76.34 53.36 -77.57
C ARG A 909 76.54 53.33 -79.10
N ASN A 910 75.47 53.07 -79.86
CA ASN A 910 75.51 53.10 -81.32
C ASN A 910 75.73 54.53 -81.86
N CYS A 911 75.06 55.54 -81.30
CA CYS A 911 75.28 56.95 -81.64
C CYS A 911 76.72 57.41 -81.32
N ASP A 912 77.28 57.02 -80.18
CA ASP A 912 78.67 57.29 -79.82
C ASP A 912 79.66 56.62 -80.79
N PHE A 913 79.39 55.37 -81.19
CA PHE A 913 80.19 54.66 -82.18
C PHE A 913 80.15 55.37 -83.55
N LEU A 914 78.97 55.73 -84.05
CA LEU A 914 78.82 56.47 -85.30
C LEU A 914 79.50 57.83 -85.23
N THR A 915 79.40 58.54 -84.10
CA THR A 915 80.07 59.82 -83.86
C THR A 915 81.60 59.69 -83.90
N LYS A 916 82.15 58.63 -83.32
CA LYS A 916 83.59 58.31 -83.41
C LYS A 916 84.01 57.98 -84.85
N GLN A 917 83.21 57.24 -85.61
CA GLN A 917 83.53 56.92 -87.01
C GLN A 917 83.46 58.18 -87.90
N VAL A 918 82.46 59.05 -87.72
CA VAL A 918 82.39 60.37 -88.37
C VAL A 918 83.59 61.24 -87.97
N GLY A 919 84.03 61.18 -86.72
CA GLY A 919 85.25 61.84 -86.23
C GLY A 919 86.49 61.39 -86.99
N LYS A 920 86.72 60.08 -87.14
CA LYS A 920 87.82 59.52 -87.94
C LYS A 920 87.75 59.93 -89.40
N VAL A 921 86.55 59.88 -90.02
CA VAL A 921 86.37 60.33 -91.41
C VAL A 921 86.78 61.79 -91.55
N LYS A 922 86.30 62.68 -90.67
CA LYS A 922 86.73 64.10 -90.64
C LYS A 922 88.23 64.25 -90.49
N GLU A 923 88.88 63.49 -89.61
CA GLU A 923 90.34 63.52 -89.43
C GLU A 923 91.08 63.07 -90.70
N THR A 924 90.59 62.02 -91.38
CA THR A 924 91.16 61.58 -92.67
C THR A 924 90.93 62.59 -93.79
N THR A 925 89.77 63.26 -93.83
CA THR A 925 89.50 64.35 -94.77
C THR A 925 90.45 65.53 -94.51
N MET A 926 90.63 65.95 -93.25
CA MET A 926 91.59 67.02 -92.90
C MET A 926 93.02 66.68 -93.32
N LYS A 927 93.47 65.42 -93.10
CA LYS A 927 94.81 64.98 -93.57
C LYS A 927 94.91 64.98 -95.10
N MET A 928 93.85 64.56 -95.79
CA MET A 928 93.81 64.59 -97.26
C MET A 928 93.76 66.02 -97.81
N ASP A 929 93.05 66.94 -97.17
CA ASP A 929 93.00 68.37 -97.50
C ASP A 929 94.36 69.05 -97.23
N GLU A 930 95.07 68.65 -96.18
CA GLU A 930 96.42 69.14 -95.89
C GLU A 930 97.43 68.65 -96.95
N VAL A 931 97.33 67.39 -97.39
CA VAL A 931 98.13 66.85 -98.51
C VAL A 931 97.77 67.54 -99.83
N ASN A 932 96.49 67.70 -100.15
CA ASN A 932 96.03 68.45 -101.33
C ASN A 932 96.54 69.90 -101.32
N SER A 933 96.56 70.54 -100.14
CA SER A 933 97.09 71.90 -99.96
C SER A 933 98.61 71.97 -100.17
N LYS A 934 99.36 70.92 -99.84
CA LYS A 934 100.79 70.80 -100.14
C LYS A 934 101.03 70.58 -101.63
N LEU A 935 100.33 69.63 -102.24
CA LEU A 935 100.39 69.36 -103.68
C LEU A 935 99.99 70.58 -104.53
N LEU A 936 99.00 71.37 -104.09
CA LEU A 936 98.62 72.62 -104.75
C LEU A 936 99.73 73.69 -104.67
N LYS A 937 100.46 73.79 -103.55
CA LYS A 937 101.61 74.68 -103.42
C LYS A 937 102.76 74.22 -104.30
N GLU A 938 103.14 72.94 -104.24
CA GLU A 938 104.19 72.36 -105.08
C GLU A 938 103.89 72.54 -106.57
N ASN A 939 102.65 72.31 -107.01
CA ASN A 939 102.22 72.55 -108.40
C ASN A 939 102.30 74.04 -108.78
N HIS A 940 101.96 74.96 -107.86
CA HIS A 940 102.13 76.39 -108.11
C HIS A 940 103.61 76.81 -108.19
N GLU A 941 104.46 76.24 -107.34
CA GLU A 941 105.92 76.44 -107.35
C GLU A 941 106.55 75.91 -108.65
N PHE A 942 106.20 74.69 -109.08
CA PHE A 942 106.61 74.15 -110.38
C PHE A 942 106.15 75.02 -111.57
N GLN A 943 104.94 75.59 -111.51
CA GLN A 943 104.47 76.54 -112.54
C GLN A 943 105.30 77.83 -112.54
N CYS A 944 105.71 78.35 -111.38
CA CYS A 944 106.60 79.50 -111.28
C CYS A 944 108.02 79.19 -111.79
N GLU A 945 108.55 77.98 -111.56
CA GLU A 945 109.85 77.56 -112.10
C GLU A 945 109.80 77.42 -113.63
N LEU A 946 108.76 76.78 -114.17
CA LEU A 946 108.50 76.71 -115.63
C LEU A 946 108.33 78.08 -116.29
N LEU A 947 107.81 79.07 -115.57
CA LEU A 947 107.73 80.46 -116.06
C LEU A 947 109.10 81.12 -116.10
N LYS A 948 109.93 80.99 -115.04
CA LYS A 948 111.31 81.50 -115.03
C LYS A 948 112.15 80.88 -116.15
N GLU A 949 112.08 79.55 -116.32
CA GLU A 949 112.81 78.86 -117.38
C GLU A 949 112.39 79.34 -118.78
N LYS A 950 111.10 79.67 -118.97
CA LYS A 950 110.62 80.30 -120.22
C LYS A 950 111.06 81.75 -120.38
N GLU A 951 111.19 82.52 -119.31
CA GLU A 951 111.76 83.87 -119.35
C GLU A 951 113.25 83.83 -119.74
N ASP A 952 114.05 82.95 -119.12
CA ASP A 952 115.46 82.72 -119.45
C ASP A 952 115.66 82.24 -120.91
N GLN A 953 114.77 81.37 -121.42
CA GLN A 953 114.73 80.97 -122.83
C GLN A 953 114.42 82.16 -123.77
N ASN A 954 113.62 83.13 -123.34
CA ASN A 954 113.28 84.30 -124.14
C ASN A 954 114.41 85.36 -124.12
N GLU A 955 115.09 85.49 -122.98
CA GLU A 955 116.29 86.33 -122.80
C GLU A 955 117.43 85.84 -123.72
N THR A 956 117.72 84.53 -123.71
CA THR A 956 118.69 83.92 -124.64
C THR A 956 118.29 84.06 -126.11
N LEU A 957 117.00 83.96 -126.44
CA LEU A 957 116.50 84.18 -127.80
C LEU A 957 116.64 85.65 -128.25
N ASN A 958 116.52 86.61 -127.33
CA ASN A 958 116.82 88.03 -127.58
C ASN A 958 118.32 88.32 -127.74
N ILE A 959 119.19 87.63 -127.01
CA ILE A 959 120.65 87.66 -127.21
C ILE A 959 121.00 87.13 -128.61
N LEU A 960 120.41 86.01 -129.04
CA LEU A 960 120.58 85.44 -130.38
C LEU A 960 120.12 86.40 -131.49
N LYS A 961 118.98 87.10 -131.32
CA LYS A 961 118.53 88.15 -132.25
C LYS A 961 119.54 89.29 -132.40
N LYS A 962 120.17 89.75 -131.30
CA LYS A 962 121.23 90.77 -131.34
C LYS A 962 122.46 90.27 -132.13
N TYR A 963 122.90 89.04 -131.90
CA TYR A 963 124.01 88.46 -132.66
C TYR A 963 123.68 88.29 -134.16
N LYS A 964 122.45 87.88 -134.50
CA LYS A 964 122.04 87.77 -135.91
C LYS A 964 122.11 89.11 -136.65
N LEU A 965 121.59 90.19 -136.06
CA LEU A 965 121.67 91.54 -136.66
C LEU A 965 123.12 92.04 -136.78
N ARG A 966 124.02 91.64 -135.87
CA ARG A 966 125.46 91.92 -135.96
C ARG A 966 126.12 91.18 -137.12
N ILE A 967 125.75 89.92 -137.36
CA ILE A 967 126.24 89.10 -138.48
C ILE A 967 125.79 89.70 -139.82
N GLU A 968 124.50 90.03 -139.98
CA GLU A 968 123.98 90.66 -141.21
C GLU A 968 124.64 92.01 -141.55
N HIS A 969 125.10 92.76 -140.53
CA HIS A 969 125.90 93.98 -140.73
C HIS A 969 127.34 93.68 -141.19
N LEU A 970 127.98 92.64 -140.64
CA LEU A 970 129.35 92.25 -141.03
C LEU A 970 129.38 91.66 -142.45
N GLU A 971 128.38 90.87 -142.83
CA GLU A 971 128.24 90.32 -144.19
C GLU A 971 128.05 91.41 -145.26
N LYS A 972 127.31 92.50 -144.95
CA LYS A 972 127.21 93.67 -145.84
C LYS A 972 128.53 94.44 -145.97
N MET A 973 129.36 94.45 -144.93
CA MET A 973 130.68 95.09 -144.97
C MET A 973 131.66 94.28 -145.83
N ASN A 974 131.68 92.96 -145.69
CA ASN A 974 132.50 92.08 -146.54
C ASN A 974 132.13 92.21 -148.03
N LYS A 975 130.84 92.34 -148.36
CA LYS A 975 130.38 92.56 -149.75
C LYS A 975 130.84 93.88 -150.40
N MET A 976 131.34 94.85 -149.64
CA MET A 976 132.01 96.03 -150.23
C MET A 976 133.51 95.82 -150.45
N MET A 977 134.15 94.90 -149.72
CA MET A 977 135.58 94.62 -149.82
C MET A 977 135.93 93.63 -150.95
N GLU A 978 135.01 92.75 -151.35
CA GLU A 978 135.26 91.72 -152.38
C GLU A 978 135.21 92.23 -153.84
N ASN A 979 134.82 93.49 -154.09
CA ASN A 979 134.62 94.01 -155.46
C ASN A 979 135.89 94.57 -156.14
N GLU A 980 137.06 94.54 -155.51
CA GLU A 980 138.29 95.17 -156.05
C GLU A 980 139.43 94.17 -156.39
N GLN A 981 139.27 92.87 -156.12
CA GLN A 981 140.24 91.82 -156.52
C GLN A 981 139.69 90.87 -157.59
N LEU A 982 139.63 91.42 -158.80
CA LEU A 982 140.10 90.84 -160.06
C LEU A 982 140.30 89.30 -160.15
N TRP A 983 139.56 88.74 -161.12
CA TRP A 983 140.17 87.98 -162.22
C TRP A 983 140.64 86.54 -161.93
N ASN A 984 139.68 85.59 -161.88
CA ASN A 984 139.63 84.46 -162.85
C ASN A 984 138.43 83.51 -162.65
N HIS A 985 137.70 83.22 -163.75
CA HIS A 985 136.83 82.03 -164.01
C HIS A 985 135.69 81.73 -162.98
N SER A 986 134.37 81.85 -163.23
CA SER A 986 133.48 81.84 -164.41
C SER A 986 133.12 80.46 -165.01
N GLN A 987 131.82 80.09 -164.89
CA GLN A 987 130.96 79.17 -165.71
C GLN A 987 130.52 77.76 -165.20
N ILE A 988 129.23 77.42 -165.44
CA ILE A 988 128.59 76.10 -165.79
C ILE A 988 127.75 75.22 -164.75
N THR A 989 126.40 75.30 -164.87
CA THR A 989 125.31 74.25 -164.90
C THR A 989 124.54 73.56 -163.70
N ARG A 990 123.18 73.56 -163.86
CA ARG A 990 122.15 72.44 -163.89
C ARG A 990 121.23 71.95 -162.69
N TYR A 991 119.96 71.74 -163.11
CA TYR A 991 118.74 70.99 -162.64
C TYR A 991 118.93 69.43 -162.43
N PRO A 992 117.89 68.53 -162.19
CA PRO A 992 116.71 68.45 -161.25
C PRO A 992 116.20 66.99 -160.82
N PHE A 993 115.05 66.85 -160.08
CA PHE A 993 113.96 65.78 -160.06
C PHE A 993 114.31 64.23 -160.16
N PRO A 994 113.38 63.22 -160.28
CA PRO A 994 111.95 62.97 -159.90
C PRO A 994 111.77 61.74 -158.91
N HIS A 995 110.63 61.23 -158.41
CA HIS A 995 109.25 60.87 -158.90
C HIS A 995 108.22 60.88 -157.72
N ALA A 996 106.92 61.22 -157.83
CA ALA A 996 105.74 60.48 -158.38
C ALA A 996 105.27 59.23 -157.54
N ALA A 997 103.98 58.87 -157.31
CA ALA A 997 102.66 59.49 -157.52
C ALA A 997 101.49 58.66 -156.86
N LEU A 998 100.31 59.28 -156.58
CA LEU A 998 98.95 58.71 -156.26
C LEU A 998 98.80 57.69 -155.07
N GLY A 999 97.63 57.44 -154.44
CA GLY A 999 96.31 58.11 -154.47
C GLY A 999 95.10 57.24 -153.98
N LYS A 1000 94.36 57.69 -152.95
CA LYS A 1000 92.95 57.39 -152.52
C LYS A 1000 92.47 55.97 -152.10
N SER A 1001 91.94 55.88 -150.86
CA SER A 1001 90.65 55.23 -150.43
C SER A 1001 90.42 53.70 -150.61
N PRO A 1002 89.35 53.07 -150.04
CA PRO A 1002 88.62 53.28 -148.76
C PRO A 1002 88.31 51.96 -147.98
N SER A 1003 87.52 52.06 -146.90
CA SER A 1003 86.57 51.06 -146.35
C SER A 1003 86.97 49.61 -146.01
N ALA A 1004 86.62 49.24 -144.77
CA ALA A 1004 86.04 47.94 -144.37
C ALA A 1004 86.94 46.68 -144.36
N THR A 1005 86.71 45.62 -143.55
CA THR A 1005 85.91 45.40 -142.31
C THR A 1005 86.18 43.96 -141.86
N ASN A 1006 86.23 43.69 -140.53
CA ASN A 1006 86.11 42.36 -139.88
C ASN A 1006 87.25 41.32 -140.09
N GLN A 1007 87.51 40.35 -139.18
CA GLN A 1007 87.02 40.07 -137.82
C GLN A 1007 87.94 39.05 -137.11
N SER A 1008 88.23 39.23 -135.81
CA SER A 1008 88.98 38.28 -134.96
C SER A 1008 90.42 37.97 -135.47
N ALA A 1009 91.33 37.26 -134.79
CA ALA A 1009 91.37 36.66 -133.45
C ALA A 1009 92.82 36.72 -132.91
N LEU A 1010 93.05 36.22 -131.69
CA LEU A 1010 94.38 35.91 -131.11
C LEU A 1010 95.20 34.97 -132.02
N PRO A 1011 96.55 35.04 -132.01
CA PRO A 1011 97.41 34.44 -130.95
C PRO A 1011 98.56 35.36 -130.50
N GLY A 1012 99.30 35.12 -129.42
CA GLY A 1012 99.38 33.93 -128.55
C GLY A 1012 100.80 33.34 -128.55
N GLY A 1013 101.50 33.43 -127.41
CA GLY A 1013 102.69 32.63 -127.07
C GLY A 1013 103.87 33.43 -126.48
N ASP A 1014 104.57 32.97 -125.43
CA ASP A 1014 104.28 31.90 -124.46
C ASP A 1014 104.98 32.26 -123.14
N THR A 1015 104.31 32.32 -121.97
CA THR A 1015 103.79 31.24 -121.10
C THR A 1015 104.90 30.25 -120.66
N LYS A 1016 104.97 29.79 -119.40
CA LYS A 1016 103.96 29.65 -118.33
C LYS A 1016 104.70 29.51 -116.97
N ARG A 1017 104.16 30.07 -115.87
CA ARG A 1017 104.72 30.23 -114.48
C ARG A 1017 105.09 31.70 -114.17
N ASP A 1018 104.82 32.27 -112.99
CA ASP A 1018 104.04 31.82 -111.82
C ASP A 1018 103.18 32.99 -111.31
N LEU A 1019 101.96 32.72 -110.83
CA LEU A 1019 101.10 33.72 -110.20
C LEU A 1019 101.27 33.65 -108.68
N LEU A 1020 101.99 34.62 -108.10
CA LEU A 1020 102.27 34.70 -106.66
C LEU A 1020 102.02 36.10 -106.08
N ASP A 1021 101.28 36.12 -104.97
CA ASP A 1021 101.57 36.78 -103.69
C ASP A 1021 102.47 38.03 -103.66
N MET A 1022 101.87 39.18 -103.35
CA MET A 1022 101.73 39.62 -101.94
C MET A 1022 100.95 40.94 -101.85
N ILE A 1023 99.61 40.88 -101.79
CA ILE A 1023 98.77 42.00 -101.32
C ILE A 1023 97.64 41.40 -100.48
N GLN A 1024 97.73 41.54 -99.16
CA GLN A 1024 96.74 40.98 -98.23
C GLN A 1024 96.02 42.10 -97.49
N ASN A 1025 94.92 42.58 -98.08
CA ASN A 1025 93.91 43.40 -97.39
C ASN A 1025 92.57 43.39 -98.12
N THR A 1026 91.49 43.45 -97.33
CA THR A 1026 90.04 43.52 -97.63
C THR A 1026 89.26 42.24 -97.96
N GLN A 1027 88.59 41.66 -96.95
CA GLN A 1027 87.14 41.34 -96.93
C GLN A 1027 86.72 40.84 -95.52
N THR A 1028 85.40 40.72 -95.28
CA THR A 1028 84.67 40.52 -93.99
C THR A 1028 84.72 41.68 -92.98
N THR A 1029 83.62 42.20 -92.40
CA THR A 1029 82.17 42.05 -92.68
C THR A 1029 81.42 43.30 -92.15
N ILE A 1030 80.75 44.08 -93.01
CA ILE A 1030 79.73 45.10 -92.63
C ILE A 1030 78.67 45.20 -93.75
N GLN A 1031 77.40 45.49 -93.38
CA GLN A 1031 76.17 45.60 -94.20
C GLN A 1031 75.57 44.24 -94.63
N SER A 1032 74.26 43.96 -94.50
CA SER A 1032 73.13 44.75 -93.96
C SER A 1032 72.02 43.81 -93.43
N GLU A 1033 71.22 44.29 -92.47
CA GLU A 1033 69.76 44.09 -92.23
C GLU A 1033 69.03 42.86 -92.84
N TYR A 1034 68.14 42.10 -92.17
CA TYR A 1034 67.28 42.31 -90.99
C TYR A 1034 67.17 41.03 -90.13
N GLN A 1035 66.83 41.17 -88.85
CA GLN A 1035 66.30 40.08 -88.00
C GLN A 1035 64.81 39.85 -88.31
N ASP A 1036 64.32 38.60 -88.28
CA ASP A 1036 63.61 38.11 -87.09
C ASP A 1036 63.41 36.57 -87.11
N VAL A 1037 63.06 35.99 -85.96
CA VAL A 1037 63.19 34.55 -85.65
C VAL A 1037 61.87 33.89 -85.28
N SER A 1038 61.47 32.83 -86.02
CA SER A 1038 60.62 31.71 -85.56
C SER A 1038 60.28 30.75 -86.72
N PRO A 1039 59.81 29.50 -86.46
CA PRO A 1039 59.79 28.75 -85.20
C PRO A 1039 60.29 27.28 -85.32
N ALA A 1040 60.24 26.58 -84.17
CA ALA A 1040 59.78 25.20 -84.00
C ALA A 1040 60.79 24.06 -83.69
N GLN A 1041 60.50 23.42 -82.55
CA GLN A 1041 60.53 21.97 -82.28
C GLN A 1041 61.83 21.24 -81.86
N SER A 1042 61.85 20.94 -80.55
CA SER A 1042 61.82 19.56 -80.00
C SER A 1042 63.11 18.85 -79.57
N LEU A 1043 63.02 18.19 -78.40
CA LEU A 1043 63.81 17.02 -77.90
C LEU A 1043 65.29 17.28 -77.52
N THR A 1044 65.93 16.67 -76.50
CA THR A 1044 65.53 16.06 -75.19
C THR A 1044 66.83 15.82 -74.37
N HIS A 1045 66.71 15.44 -73.08
CA HIS A 1045 67.76 14.81 -72.22
C HIS A 1045 68.95 15.69 -71.74
N ARG A 1046 69.57 15.48 -70.56
CA ARG A 1046 69.17 14.82 -69.28
C ARG A 1046 70.21 15.15 -68.18
N HIS A 1047 69.78 15.40 -66.92
CA HIS A 1047 70.54 15.38 -65.63
C HIS A 1047 71.85 16.19 -65.50
N THR A 1048 72.05 17.01 -64.46
CA THR A 1048 72.54 16.57 -63.13
C THR A 1048 72.59 17.76 -62.13
N TYR A 1049 72.45 17.50 -60.81
CA TYR A 1049 72.89 18.24 -59.57
C TYR A 1049 72.90 19.81 -59.55
N GLU A 1050 72.63 20.57 -58.48
CA GLU A 1050 72.31 20.36 -57.06
C GLU A 1050 71.83 21.70 -56.43
N ILE A 1051 71.09 21.69 -55.29
CA ILE A 1051 70.91 22.80 -54.30
C ILE A 1051 70.32 24.15 -54.83
N GLY A 1052 69.28 24.77 -54.25
CA GLY A 1052 68.46 24.46 -53.07
C GLY A 1052 67.53 25.64 -52.70
N TYR A 1053 66.86 25.52 -51.54
CA TYR A 1053 66.01 26.50 -50.84
C TYR A 1053 64.53 26.72 -51.22
N LEU A 1054 63.69 26.27 -50.27
CA LEU A 1054 62.51 26.93 -49.68
C LEU A 1054 61.19 27.07 -50.47
N ASN A 1055 60.25 26.25 -49.98
CA ASN A 1055 58.96 26.63 -49.39
C ASN A 1055 57.62 26.50 -50.17
N LEU A 1056 56.67 25.91 -49.45
CA LEU A 1056 55.20 26.04 -49.52
C LEU A 1056 54.43 25.33 -50.65
N THR A 1057 53.94 24.13 -50.33
CA THR A 1057 52.70 23.53 -50.85
C THR A 1057 51.50 24.43 -50.51
N PRO A 1058 50.47 24.53 -51.38
CA PRO A 1058 49.27 23.68 -51.19
C PRO A 1058 48.65 23.23 -52.56
N PRO A 1059 47.32 22.96 -52.72
CA PRO A 1059 46.85 21.61 -53.06
C PRO A 1059 46.16 21.50 -54.45
N PHE A 1060 45.80 20.29 -54.90
CA PHE A 1060 44.50 19.98 -55.55
C PHE A 1060 44.36 18.46 -55.85
N SER A 1061 43.14 18.03 -56.20
CA SER A 1061 42.62 16.64 -56.11
C SER A 1061 42.46 15.90 -57.49
N PRO A 1062 41.46 15.02 -57.78
CA PRO A 1062 41.65 13.68 -58.41
C PRO A 1062 41.16 13.64 -59.91
N PRO A 1063 40.71 12.53 -60.59
CA PRO A 1063 40.65 11.08 -60.26
C PRO A 1063 41.02 10.09 -61.41
N ARG A 1064 40.97 8.75 -61.15
CA ARG A 1064 40.52 7.67 -62.09
C ARG A 1064 40.37 6.32 -61.33
N ARG A 1065 39.19 5.68 -61.23
CA ARG A 1065 38.35 4.95 -62.23
C ARG A 1065 38.90 3.58 -62.69
N GLN A 1066 38.22 2.50 -62.31
CA GLN A 1066 37.40 1.62 -63.18
C GLN A 1066 36.43 0.82 -62.27
N MET A 1067 35.11 0.85 -62.53
CA MET A 1067 34.29 -0.18 -63.21
C MET A 1067 34.29 -1.54 -62.47
N GLN A 1068 33.15 -2.22 -62.24
CA GLN A 1068 31.85 -2.22 -62.93
C GLN A 1068 30.74 -2.81 -62.03
N ALA A 1069 29.45 -2.62 -62.39
CA ALA A 1069 28.24 -3.49 -62.24
C ALA A 1069 28.12 -4.50 -61.05
N GLU A 1070 26.96 -4.82 -60.47
CA GLU A 1070 25.52 -4.51 -60.70
C GLU A 1070 24.70 -5.05 -59.51
N SER A 1071 23.45 -4.58 -59.31
CA SER A 1071 22.28 -5.31 -58.73
C SER A 1071 22.37 -6.14 -57.42
N SER A 1072 21.30 -6.35 -56.63
CA SER A 1072 20.02 -5.63 -56.44
C SER A 1072 19.27 -6.22 -55.21
N ARG A 1073 18.37 -5.43 -54.61
CA ARG A 1073 17.19 -5.80 -53.79
C ARG A 1073 17.31 -6.76 -52.58
N VAL A 1074 16.91 -6.21 -51.41
CA VAL A 1074 15.76 -6.61 -50.56
C VAL A 1074 15.45 -8.12 -50.41
N GLY A 1075 15.48 -8.60 -49.16
CA GLY A 1075 14.84 -9.83 -48.71
C GLY A 1075 14.89 -9.93 -47.17
N SER A 1076 13.75 -10.18 -46.53
CA SER A 1076 13.56 -10.11 -45.08
C SER A 1076 13.84 -11.45 -44.35
N GLU A 1077 14.00 -11.31 -43.03
CA GLU A 1077 13.40 -12.18 -41.98
C GLU A 1077 13.87 -13.63 -41.71
N GLU A 1078 13.69 -13.91 -40.42
CA GLU A 1078 13.43 -15.19 -39.74
C GLU A 1078 14.54 -16.05 -39.08
N VAL A 1079 14.22 -16.32 -37.81
CA VAL A 1079 14.75 -17.16 -36.73
C VAL A 1079 14.25 -18.60 -37.03
N PRO A 1080 14.87 -19.75 -36.65
CA PRO A 1080 15.00 -20.10 -35.22
C PRO A 1080 16.04 -21.15 -34.75
N GLN A 1081 16.04 -21.35 -33.43
CA GLN A 1081 16.36 -22.58 -32.66
C GLN A 1081 17.74 -23.24 -32.88
N ALA A 1082 18.63 -23.28 -31.89
CA ALA A 1082 18.54 -24.10 -30.66
C ALA A 1082 18.42 -25.61 -30.91
N ASP A 1083 19.48 -26.38 -30.63
CA ASP A 1083 19.43 -27.33 -29.51
C ASP A 1083 20.82 -27.84 -29.05
N ARG A 1084 20.94 -28.01 -27.73
CA ARG A 1084 21.61 -29.10 -26.99
C ARG A 1084 23.02 -29.63 -27.33
N ARG A 1085 23.80 -29.67 -26.22
CA ARG A 1085 24.55 -30.85 -25.70
C ARG A 1085 25.80 -31.29 -26.51
N SER A 1086 26.86 -31.80 -25.91
CA SER A 1086 27.25 -31.98 -24.49
C SER A 1086 28.63 -32.64 -24.47
N CYS A 1087 29.47 -32.40 -23.46
CA CYS A 1087 30.50 -33.33 -22.96
C CYS A 1087 31.64 -33.74 -23.95
N LEU A 1088 32.87 -34.06 -23.53
CA LEU A 1088 33.56 -34.09 -22.24
C LEU A 1088 35.06 -34.29 -22.56
N THR A 1089 35.99 -33.87 -21.68
CA THR A 1089 37.35 -34.43 -21.49
C THR A 1089 38.35 -34.45 -22.68
N GLU A 1090 39.67 -34.51 -22.52
CA GLU A 1090 40.61 -34.01 -21.48
C GLU A 1090 42.03 -34.03 -22.11
N ARG A 1091 43.00 -33.39 -21.45
CA ARG A 1091 44.46 -33.65 -21.44
C ARG A 1091 45.02 -34.66 -22.49
N PHE A 1092 46.03 -34.33 -23.29
CA PHE A 1092 47.40 -34.16 -22.77
C PHE A 1092 48.33 -33.49 -23.80
N LEU A 1093 49.02 -32.42 -23.38
CA LEU A 1093 50.46 -32.19 -23.55
C LEU A 1093 50.93 -31.17 -22.50
#